data_AF-A0A6N2K2D9-F1
#
_entry.id   AF-A0A6N2K2D9-F1
#
_cell.length_a   1.000
_cell.length_b   1.000
_cell.length_c   1.000
_cell.angle_alpha   90.00
_cell.angle_beta   90.00
_cell.angle_gamma   90.00
#
_symmetry.space_group_name_H-M   'P 1'
#
loop_
_entity.id
_entity.type
_entity.pdbx_description
1 polymer ?
#
loop_
_entity_poly.entity_id
_entity_poly.type
_entity_poly.pdbx_seq_one_letter_code
_entity_poly.pdbx_strand_id
1 'polypeptide(L)'
;MLFSQNEGIEDKTFVVTGGLGFVGSYLCLDLVRRGARQVRAFDLRPTSPWSVDLKNHGVHCIQGDVARKKDVDKALHGADCVFHLASYGMSGKEMVQFGRVDEVNINGTCLVLEACREFEIRRLVYLSTYGVVFGGKEIVNGNESLPFFPVDDHVDPYGRSKSIAEWLVLKHNARPFKKNNGKCLFTCAIRPAAIYGPGEERHFPRIVSLAKLGLLPFRIGDSDVKTDWVYVDNLVLALILASMGLLDDVPSNERHPVAAGQPYFISDGSPVNTFEFLQPLLKSLDYDLPKASLSVPRALVLGRIFWAIYTVLHPWLNRWWFPQPLILPAEVYKVGVTHYFSFLKAKQELGYVPMVSPREGMAATISYWQERKRKTLDGPTIYARLFVVIGIASLFSAAYLPVDIAPVPLLRATSLFIFRSMRVVRTIFLLAMAAHIGEAVYAWHLAKRVDTENARAWFWQTLVFGIRSLRFLMKRSKITGGLGFVGSALCLELVRRGARQVRAFDLRLTSPWSDDLKNHGVRLIQGDLTRKKDVDTALRGTDCVFHLASYGMSGKEMLQFGRVDEVNISGTCLVLEACLEFEIRRLVYLSTYNVVFGGKEIVSGNESLPYFPIEDHVDSYGRSKSIAEQLILRHNGRPFKKNKGKRFYTCAIRPAAIYGPGEERHFPRIVSLAKLGLLPFKIGDSNVKTDWVYVDNLVLATILASMGLLDDIPNKGGPPVAAGQPYFISDGSPINSFEFLRPLLRSLDYDLPKAALSVSHALILGRMFSAIYTVLYPWLNRWWLPQPFILPAEVYKVGVTHYFSFLKAKEELGYVPMVSPREGMAATISYWQERKRKTLDGPNIYAWLFAVVGMISLFSVAYLPDVGPVPLIRAISLFFFRSMWVTRAVFVLAMAAHLGEGLYAWHLAKRVDPANARAWFWQTFALGFFSLRFLLKRAKS
;
A
#
# COMPACT_ATOMS: atom_id res chain seq x y z
N MET A 1 -46.05 -1.56 -0.41
CA MET A 1 -46.91 -0.45 0.05
C MET A 1 -46.84 0.65 -1.00
N LEU A 2 -47.91 1.43 -1.20
CA LEU A 2 -47.89 2.60 -2.09
C LEU A 2 -47.70 3.85 -1.22
N PHE A 3 -46.45 4.33 -1.16
CA PHE A 3 -46.14 5.65 -0.64
C PHE A 3 -46.78 6.73 -1.53
N SER A 4 -46.95 7.95 -1.00
CA SER A 4 -47.08 9.11 -1.90
C SER A 4 -45.77 9.28 -2.70
N GLN A 5 -45.82 9.78 -3.94
CA GLN A 5 -44.62 9.82 -4.80
C GLN A 5 -43.50 10.75 -4.30
N ASN A 6 -43.79 11.55 -3.27
CA ASN A 6 -42.88 12.52 -2.65
C ASN A 6 -42.65 12.25 -1.15
N GLU A 7 -43.09 11.10 -0.63
CA GLU A 7 -43.12 10.84 0.82
C GLU A 7 -41.72 10.91 1.45
N GLY A 8 -41.56 11.73 2.49
CA GLY A 8 -40.26 12.00 3.10
C GLY A 8 -39.30 12.85 2.25
N ILE A 9 -39.78 13.51 1.19
CA ILE A 9 -39.03 14.50 0.38
C ILE A 9 -39.53 15.91 0.65
N GLU A 10 -40.85 16.08 0.71
CA GLU A 10 -41.50 17.37 1.01
C GLU A 10 -41.01 17.97 2.33
N ASP A 11 -40.77 19.29 2.32
CA ASP A 11 -40.18 20.09 3.39
C ASP A 11 -38.78 19.70 3.89
N LYS A 12 -38.10 18.73 3.27
CA LYS A 12 -36.77 18.27 3.72
C LYS A 12 -35.60 19.00 3.03
N THR A 13 -34.45 18.97 3.70
CA THR A 13 -33.16 19.47 3.20
C THR A 13 -32.28 18.31 2.75
N PHE A 14 -31.90 18.29 1.47
CA PHE A 14 -31.06 17.26 0.86
C PHE A 14 -29.68 17.79 0.48
N VAL A 15 -28.68 16.91 0.58
CA VAL A 15 -27.33 17.15 0.04
C VAL A 15 -26.98 16.08 -0.97
N VAL A 16 -26.60 16.47 -2.19
CA VAL A 16 -26.04 15.57 -3.20
C VAL A 16 -24.56 15.88 -3.36
N THR A 17 -23.70 15.01 -2.87
CA THR A 17 -22.24 15.11 -3.10
C THR A 17 -21.95 14.64 -4.53
N GLY A 18 -21.13 15.34 -5.31
CA GLY A 18 -21.05 15.16 -6.76
C GLY A 18 -22.24 15.78 -7.50
N GLY A 19 -22.99 16.69 -6.86
CA GLY A 19 -24.26 17.23 -7.36
C GLY A 19 -24.17 18.06 -8.64
N LEU A 20 -22.97 18.44 -9.10
CA LEU A 20 -22.78 19.11 -10.40
C LEU A 20 -22.43 18.13 -11.53
N GLY A 21 -22.33 16.82 -11.26
CA GLY A 21 -22.05 15.78 -12.25
C GLY A 21 -23.30 15.08 -12.75
N PHE A 22 -23.17 14.39 -13.89
CA PHE A 22 -24.27 13.78 -14.65
C PHE A 22 -25.44 13.21 -13.82
N VAL A 23 -25.24 12.19 -12.98
CA VAL A 23 -26.33 11.62 -12.15
C VAL A 23 -26.76 12.57 -11.03
N GLY A 24 -25.82 13.35 -10.49
CA GLY A 24 -26.06 14.28 -9.38
C GLY A 24 -26.92 15.48 -9.75
N SER A 25 -26.78 16.03 -10.95
CA SER A 25 -27.59 17.16 -11.42
C SER A 25 -29.04 16.74 -11.68
N TYR A 26 -29.24 15.60 -12.36
CA TYR A 26 -30.56 15.01 -12.56
C TYR A 26 -31.27 14.72 -11.23
N LEU A 27 -30.56 14.12 -10.26
CA LEU A 27 -31.09 13.90 -8.91
C LEU A 27 -31.45 15.21 -8.19
N CYS A 28 -30.63 16.26 -8.32
CA CYS A 28 -30.94 17.56 -7.72
C CYS A 28 -32.22 18.18 -8.29
N LEU A 29 -32.40 18.10 -9.61
CA LEU A 29 -33.60 18.62 -10.29
C LEU A 29 -34.85 17.82 -9.90
N ASP A 30 -34.76 16.49 -9.80
CA ASP A 30 -35.93 15.67 -9.44
C ASP A 30 -36.34 15.84 -7.97
N LEU A 31 -35.38 16.05 -7.05
CA LEU A 31 -35.67 16.41 -5.67
C LEU A 31 -36.40 17.77 -5.56
N VAL A 32 -36.03 18.77 -6.36
CA VAL A 32 -36.76 20.06 -6.43
C VAL A 32 -38.18 19.84 -6.95
N ARG A 33 -38.37 19.07 -8.04
CA ARG A 33 -39.69 18.75 -8.60
C ARG A 33 -40.63 18.06 -7.61
N ARG A 34 -40.08 17.27 -6.68
CA ARG A 34 -40.80 16.57 -5.60
C ARG A 34 -40.94 17.39 -4.31
N GLY A 35 -40.82 18.72 -4.37
CA GLY A 35 -41.12 19.60 -3.25
C GLY A 35 -40.07 19.64 -2.13
N ALA A 36 -38.82 19.24 -2.39
CA ALA A 36 -37.75 19.40 -1.41
C ALA A 36 -37.50 20.89 -1.09
N ARG A 37 -37.72 21.29 0.17
CA ARG A 37 -37.51 22.66 0.67
C ARG A 37 -36.13 23.22 0.35
N GLN A 38 -35.08 22.38 0.35
CA GLN A 38 -33.75 22.80 -0.06
C GLN A 38 -32.95 21.62 -0.61
N VAL A 39 -32.36 21.80 -1.78
CA VAL A 39 -31.41 20.86 -2.38
C VAL A 39 -30.03 21.54 -2.47
N ARG A 40 -28.99 20.86 -1.98
CA ARG A 40 -27.59 21.34 -2.01
C ARG A 40 -26.75 20.45 -2.91
N ALA A 41 -26.22 21.01 -3.99
CA ALA A 41 -25.27 20.32 -4.88
C ALA A 41 -23.83 20.60 -4.41
N PHE A 42 -23.21 19.63 -3.73
CA PHE A 42 -21.84 19.74 -3.23
C PHE A 42 -20.86 19.08 -4.21
N ASP A 43 -19.94 19.83 -4.82
CA ASP A 43 -18.99 19.32 -5.82
C ASP A 43 -17.64 20.04 -5.72
N LEU A 44 -16.56 19.39 -6.18
CA LEU A 44 -15.21 19.98 -6.23
C LEU A 44 -15.12 21.07 -7.30
N ARG A 45 -15.87 20.91 -8.40
CA ARG A 45 -15.92 21.88 -9.50
C ARG A 45 -16.72 23.13 -9.09
N PRO A 46 -16.30 24.34 -9.52
CA PRO A 46 -17.08 25.55 -9.34
C PRO A 46 -18.30 25.60 -10.29
N THR A 47 -18.21 24.93 -11.45
CA THR A 47 -19.21 24.91 -12.51
C THR A 47 -19.21 23.60 -13.30
N SER A 48 -20.31 23.35 -14.01
CA SER A 48 -20.56 22.23 -14.93
C SER A 48 -21.64 22.63 -15.94
N PRO A 49 -21.91 21.84 -17.00
CA PRO A 49 -22.96 22.16 -17.99
C PRO A 49 -24.35 22.42 -17.37
N TRP A 50 -24.70 21.73 -16.28
CA TRP A 50 -25.97 21.88 -15.57
C TRP A 50 -26.01 23.06 -14.58
N SER A 51 -24.89 23.76 -14.34
CA SER A 51 -24.79 24.72 -13.23
C SER A 51 -25.63 26.00 -13.38
N VAL A 52 -26.13 26.30 -14.58
CA VAL A 52 -27.12 27.36 -14.81
C VAL A 52 -28.52 26.84 -14.47
N ASP A 53 -28.89 25.71 -15.07
CA ASP A 53 -30.20 25.08 -14.90
C ASP A 53 -30.50 24.71 -13.44
N LEU A 54 -29.52 24.16 -12.72
CA LEU A 54 -29.60 23.87 -11.28
C LEU A 54 -29.90 25.14 -10.46
N LYS A 55 -29.24 26.26 -10.77
CA LYS A 55 -29.46 27.54 -10.04
C LYS A 55 -30.81 28.16 -10.38
N ASN A 56 -31.25 28.06 -11.63
CA ASN A 56 -32.58 28.51 -12.06
C ASN A 56 -33.70 27.75 -11.32
N HIS A 57 -33.48 26.46 -11.04
CA HIS A 57 -34.34 25.62 -10.20
C HIS A 57 -34.03 25.71 -8.70
N GLY A 58 -33.32 26.74 -8.22
CA GLY A 58 -33.10 27.01 -6.79
C GLY A 58 -32.12 26.08 -6.06
N VAL A 59 -31.38 25.21 -6.77
CA VAL A 59 -30.40 24.31 -6.15
C VAL A 59 -29.19 25.10 -5.65
N HIS A 60 -28.88 24.96 -4.36
CA HIS A 60 -27.74 25.63 -3.74
C HIS A 60 -26.44 24.88 -4.07
N CYS A 61 -25.72 25.36 -5.08
CA CYS A 61 -24.42 24.82 -5.47
C CYS A 61 -23.32 25.25 -4.47
N ILE A 62 -22.70 24.29 -3.79
CA ILE A 62 -21.64 24.48 -2.80
C ILE A 62 -20.33 23.89 -3.34
N GLN A 63 -19.33 24.73 -3.60
CA GLN A 63 -18.00 24.22 -3.95
C GLN A 63 -17.25 23.73 -2.70
N GLY A 64 -16.64 22.55 -2.79
CA GLY A 64 -15.67 22.05 -1.82
C GLY A 64 -15.27 20.60 -2.10
N ASP A 65 -14.26 20.11 -1.37
CA ASP A 65 -13.74 18.76 -1.53
C ASP A 65 -14.31 17.82 -0.46
N VAL A 66 -14.86 16.68 -0.88
CA VAL A 66 -15.37 15.65 0.03
C VAL A 66 -14.25 15.03 0.89
N ALA A 67 -13.00 15.12 0.47
CA ALA A 67 -11.85 14.70 1.28
C ALA A 67 -11.45 15.71 2.38
N ARG A 68 -12.00 16.93 2.40
CA ARG A 68 -11.69 17.96 3.40
C ARG A 68 -12.83 18.11 4.41
N LYS A 69 -12.59 17.73 5.67
CA LYS A 69 -13.62 17.73 6.73
C LYS A 69 -14.39 19.06 6.83
N LYS A 70 -13.70 20.20 6.78
CA LYS A 70 -14.36 21.53 6.86
C LYS A 70 -15.39 21.78 5.75
N ASP A 71 -15.15 21.26 4.55
CA ASP A 71 -16.03 21.45 3.39
C ASP A 71 -17.25 20.52 3.50
N VAL A 72 -17.02 19.26 3.90
CA VAL A 72 -18.07 18.28 4.20
C VAL A 72 -18.97 18.79 5.33
N ASP A 73 -18.39 19.21 6.45
CA ASP A 73 -19.12 19.73 7.61
C ASP A 73 -19.98 20.96 7.21
N LYS A 74 -19.43 21.88 6.41
CA LYS A 74 -20.15 23.05 5.86
C LYS A 74 -21.33 22.64 4.97
N ALA A 75 -21.16 21.65 4.10
CA ALA A 75 -22.20 21.22 3.17
C ALA A 75 -23.33 20.44 3.87
N LEU A 76 -22.98 19.56 4.82
CA LEU A 76 -23.89 18.60 5.44
C LEU A 76 -24.65 19.15 6.67
N HIS A 77 -24.19 20.24 7.29
CA HIS A 77 -24.82 20.80 8.48
C HIS A 77 -26.32 21.11 8.28
N GLY A 78 -27.19 20.44 9.05
CA GLY A 78 -28.64 20.63 9.02
C GLY A 78 -29.35 20.06 7.78
N ALA A 79 -28.85 18.95 7.22
CA ALA A 79 -29.56 18.18 6.19
C ALA A 79 -30.30 16.97 6.80
N ASP A 80 -31.43 16.57 6.22
CA ASP A 80 -32.22 15.40 6.61
C ASP A 80 -31.71 14.10 5.96
N CYS A 81 -31.18 14.22 4.75
CA CYS A 81 -30.70 13.10 3.94
C CYS A 81 -29.50 13.51 3.06
N VAL A 82 -28.53 12.61 2.95
CA VAL A 82 -27.35 12.75 2.06
C VAL A 82 -27.38 11.69 0.98
N PHE A 83 -27.22 12.12 -0.26
CA PHE A 83 -26.96 11.30 -1.43
C PHE A 83 -25.46 11.38 -1.77
N HIS A 84 -24.72 10.32 -1.46
CA HIS A 84 -23.27 10.29 -1.62
C HIS A 84 -22.86 9.69 -2.96
N LEU A 85 -22.82 10.54 -4.00
CA LEU A 85 -22.44 10.21 -5.38
C LEU A 85 -20.99 10.66 -5.76
N ALA A 86 -20.31 11.44 -4.90
CA ALA A 86 -18.98 11.98 -5.20
C ALA A 86 -17.95 10.85 -5.34
N SER A 87 -17.25 10.80 -6.48
CA SER A 87 -16.38 9.67 -6.81
C SER A 87 -15.31 10.00 -7.87
N TYR A 88 -14.12 9.47 -7.69
CA TYR A 88 -12.94 9.68 -8.55
C TYR A 88 -12.39 8.36 -9.12
N GLY A 89 -11.67 8.41 -10.25
CA GLY A 89 -10.95 7.26 -10.83
C GLY A 89 -11.75 6.25 -11.67
N MET A 90 -13.03 6.46 -11.93
CA MET A 90 -13.92 5.48 -12.60
C MET A 90 -13.44 5.01 -14.00
N SER A 91 -12.77 5.88 -14.75
CA SER A 91 -12.29 5.64 -16.11
C SER A 91 -11.14 6.60 -16.47
N GLY A 92 -10.49 6.41 -17.63
CA GLY A 92 -9.46 7.33 -18.14
C GLY A 92 -8.13 7.32 -17.38
N LYS A 93 -7.32 8.37 -17.58
CA LYS A 93 -6.04 8.61 -16.87
C LYS A 93 -6.23 8.77 -15.36
N GLU A 94 -7.44 9.09 -14.92
CA GLU A 94 -7.84 9.18 -13.52
C GLU A 94 -7.77 7.81 -12.82
N MET A 95 -7.86 6.68 -13.56
CA MET A 95 -7.68 5.32 -13.00
C MET A 95 -6.28 5.06 -12.45
N VAL A 96 -5.22 5.70 -12.95
CA VAL A 96 -3.85 5.46 -12.45
C VAL A 96 -3.50 6.29 -11.21
N GLN A 97 -4.38 7.18 -10.75
CA GLN A 97 -4.15 8.08 -9.61
C GLN A 97 -4.55 7.44 -8.26
N PHE A 98 -4.05 6.23 -7.97
CA PHE A 98 -4.41 5.37 -6.83
C PHE A 98 -4.77 6.11 -5.52
N GLY A 99 -3.89 7.01 -5.08
CA GLY A 99 -4.06 7.70 -3.80
C GLY A 99 -5.26 8.63 -3.78
N ARG A 100 -5.46 9.45 -4.83
CA ARG A 100 -6.60 10.38 -4.97
C ARG A 100 -7.93 9.63 -5.14
N VAL A 101 -7.90 8.46 -5.77
CA VAL A 101 -9.06 7.56 -5.85
C VAL A 101 -9.52 7.14 -4.45
N ASP A 102 -8.61 6.68 -3.60
CA ASP A 102 -8.90 6.30 -2.22
C ASP A 102 -9.21 7.49 -1.29
N GLU A 103 -8.56 8.63 -1.50
CA GLU A 103 -8.79 9.86 -0.73
C GLU A 103 -10.24 10.34 -0.90
N VAL A 104 -10.73 10.42 -2.14
CA VAL A 104 -12.11 10.80 -2.45
C VAL A 104 -13.08 9.67 -2.07
N ASN A 105 -12.84 8.45 -2.54
CA ASN A 105 -13.84 7.37 -2.45
C ASN A 105 -13.90 6.73 -1.06
N ILE A 106 -12.79 6.66 -0.30
CA ILE A 106 -12.75 6.01 1.03
C ILE A 106 -12.70 7.06 2.14
N ASN A 107 -11.72 7.97 2.16
CA ASN A 107 -11.63 8.97 3.22
C ASN A 107 -12.77 10.00 3.13
N GLY A 108 -13.17 10.42 1.92
CA GLY A 108 -14.37 11.23 1.72
C GLY A 108 -15.64 10.55 2.24
N THR A 109 -15.84 9.27 1.94
CA THR A 109 -16.92 8.45 2.53
C THR A 109 -16.84 8.43 4.06
N CYS A 110 -15.65 8.29 4.65
CA CYS A 110 -15.47 8.33 6.11
C CYS A 110 -15.84 9.69 6.72
N LEU A 111 -15.57 10.80 6.03
CA LEU A 111 -15.91 12.15 6.49
C LEU A 111 -17.41 12.42 6.37
N VAL A 112 -18.04 12.00 5.28
CA VAL A 112 -19.51 12.02 5.12
C VAL A 112 -20.18 11.21 6.23
N LEU A 113 -19.70 9.99 6.51
CA LEU A 113 -20.21 9.13 7.60
C LEU A 113 -20.00 9.73 8.99
N GLU A 114 -18.92 10.48 9.23
CA GLU A 114 -18.75 11.21 10.48
C GLU A 114 -19.73 12.39 10.58
N ALA A 115 -19.80 13.24 9.55
CA ALA A 115 -20.67 14.41 9.52
C ALA A 115 -22.14 14.02 9.72
N CYS A 116 -22.61 12.96 9.05
CA CYS A 116 -23.97 12.42 9.28
C CYS A 116 -24.21 12.07 10.76
N ARG A 117 -23.22 11.51 11.46
CA ARG A 117 -23.33 11.17 12.89
C ARG A 117 -23.10 12.34 13.85
N GLU A 118 -22.59 13.47 13.37
CA GLU A 118 -22.26 14.68 14.15
C GLU A 118 -23.36 15.76 14.07
N PHE A 119 -24.04 15.81 12.93
CA PHE A 119 -25.19 16.68 12.63
C PHE A 119 -26.54 15.94 12.66
N GLU A 120 -26.55 14.68 13.09
CA GLU A 120 -27.74 13.84 13.35
C GLU A 120 -28.62 13.58 12.11
N ILE A 121 -27.97 13.52 10.94
CA ILE A 121 -28.59 13.20 9.65
C ILE A 121 -29.03 11.74 9.67
N ARG A 122 -30.33 11.47 9.46
CA ARG A 122 -30.87 10.10 9.59
C ARG A 122 -30.60 9.21 8.40
N ARG A 123 -30.55 9.76 7.18
CA ARG A 123 -30.52 8.96 5.93
C ARG A 123 -29.26 9.22 5.11
N LEU A 124 -28.60 8.15 4.68
CA LEU A 124 -27.48 8.20 3.73
C LEU A 124 -27.67 7.13 2.64
N VAL A 125 -27.88 7.58 1.41
CA VAL A 125 -27.91 6.73 0.22
C VAL A 125 -26.56 6.84 -0.49
N TYR A 126 -25.83 5.73 -0.61
CA TYR A 126 -24.51 5.69 -1.26
C TYR A 126 -24.61 5.14 -2.69
N LEU A 127 -24.12 5.89 -3.69
CA LEU A 127 -24.00 5.38 -5.05
C LEU A 127 -22.69 4.59 -5.16
N SER A 128 -22.82 3.27 -5.16
CA SER A 128 -21.76 2.29 -5.34
C SER A 128 -21.60 1.91 -6.82
N THR A 129 -21.33 0.65 -7.15
CA THR A 129 -21.19 0.12 -8.52
C THR A 129 -21.31 -1.41 -8.52
N TYR A 130 -21.74 -2.03 -9.63
CA TYR A 130 -21.62 -3.49 -9.78
C TYR A 130 -20.16 -4.01 -9.62
N GLY A 131 -19.18 -3.14 -9.88
CA GLY A 131 -17.75 -3.44 -9.78
C GLY A 131 -17.26 -3.80 -8.37
N VAL A 132 -18.11 -3.76 -7.34
CA VAL A 132 -17.78 -4.27 -5.99
C VAL A 132 -17.89 -5.78 -5.85
N VAL A 133 -18.55 -6.49 -6.78
CA VAL A 133 -18.62 -7.97 -6.84
C VAL A 133 -17.98 -8.55 -8.10
N PHE A 134 -17.71 -7.72 -9.12
CA PHE A 134 -17.16 -8.13 -10.41
C PHE A 134 -15.69 -7.73 -10.58
N GLY A 135 -14.87 -8.68 -11.05
CA GLY A 135 -13.48 -8.45 -11.42
C GLY A 135 -13.00 -9.39 -12.53
N GLY A 136 -13.74 -9.44 -13.64
CA GLY A 136 -13.33 -10.19 -14.83
C GLY A 136 -13.60 -11.69 -14.82
N LYS A 137 -14.46 -12.17 -13.91
CA LYS A 137 -15.11 -13.48 -13.98
C LYS A 137 -16.57 -13.27 -14.41
N GLU A 138 -17.11 -14.20 -15.19
CA GLU A 138 -18.48 -14.14 -15.68
C GLU A 138 -19.51 -14.13 -14.54
N ILE A 139 -20.55 -13.29 -14.67
CA ILE A 139 -21.70 -13.24 -13.75
C ILE A 139 -22.99 -13.17 -14.58
N VAL A 140 -23.81 -14.21 -14.47
CA VAL A 140 -25.10 -14.34 -15.17
C VAL A 140 -26.23 -14.14 -14.16
N ASN A 141 -27.04 -13.09 -14.32
CA ASN A 141 -28.17 -12.75 -13.43
C ASN A 141 -27.80 -12.69 -11.93
N GLY A 142 -26.64 -12.08 -11.60
CA GLY A 142 -26.13 -12.00 -10.23
C GLY A 142 -26.99 -11.15 -9.30
N ASN A 143 -27.03 -11.45 -7.99
CA ASN A 143 -27.84 -10.71 -7.01
C ASN A 143 -27.04 -10.32 -5.75
N GLU A 144 -27.70 -9.68 -4.79
CA GLU A 144 -27.11 -9.12 -3.57
C GLU A 144 -26.42 -10.14 -2.64
N SER A 145 -26.67 -11.44 -2.82
CA SER A 145 -25.96 -12.49 -2.08
C SER A 145 -24.52 -12.70 -2.54
N LEU A 146 -24.13 -12.14 -3.69
CA LEU A 146 -22.76 -12.19 -4.19
C LEU A 146 -21.81 -11.49 -3.19
N PRO A 147 -20.72 -12.16 -2.78
CA PRO A 147 -19.73 -11.56 -1.89
C PRO A 147 -19.02 -10.39 -2.59
N PHE A 148 -18.49 -9.46 -1.79
CA PHE A 148 -17.52 -8.50 -2.29
C PHE A 148 -16.37 -9.23 -3.00
N PHE A 149 -15.97 -8.71 -4.16
CA PHE A 149 -14.80 -9.18 -4.86
C PHE A 149 -13.56 -8.95 -3.98
N PRO A 150 -12.56 -9.87 -3.98
CA PRO A 150 -11.39 -9.72 -3.13
C PRO A 150 -10.69 -8.38 -3.37
N VAL A 151 -10.41 -7.64 -2.29
CA VAL A 151 -9.73 -6.33 -2.31
C VAL A 151 -8.40 -6.40 -3.08
N ASP A 152 -7.77 -7.57 -3.04
CA ASP A 152 -6.51 -7.91 -3.71
C ASP A 152 -6.59 -8.08 -5.23
N ASP A 153 -7.68 -8.66 -5.72
CA ASP A 153 -7.80 -9.13 -7.10
C ASP A 153 -8.30 -8.02 -8.05
N HIS A 154 -8.80 -6.89 -7.52
CA HIS A 154 -9.27 -5.77 -8.34
C HIS A 154 -8.15 -5.18 -9.21
N VAL A 155 -8.37 -5.16 -10.53
CA VAL A 155 -7.42 -4.59 -11.49
C VAL A 155 -7.51 -3.06 -11.67
N ASP A 156 -8.51 -2.41 -11.09
CA ASP A 156 -8.61 -0.94 -10.95
C ASP A 156 -8.77 -0.51 -9.48
N PRO A 157 -8.08 0.57 -9.04
CA PRO A 157 -8.26 1.11 -7.70
C PRO A 157 -9.68 1.65 -7.48
N TYR A 158 -10.41 2.03 -8.55
CA TYR A 158 -11.80 2.46 -8.45
C TYR A 158 -12.67 1.34 -7.87
N GLY A 159 -12.77 0.18 -8.54
CA GLY A 159 -13.55 -0.97 -8.02
C GLY A 159 -13.19 -1.31 -6.57
N ARG A 160 -11.88 -1.44 -6.28
CA ARG A 160 -11.35 -1.68 -4.92
C ARG A 160 -11.82 -0.65 -3.89
N SER A 161 -11.72 0.64 -4.23
CA SER A 161 -12.10 1.74 -3.34
C SER A 161 -13.61 1.77 -3.08
N LYS A 162 -14.44 1.45 -4.09
CA LYS A 162 -15.90 1.36 -3.94
C LYS A 162 -16.30 0.16 -3.07
N SER A 163 -15.61 -0.98 -3.16
CA SER A 163 -15.83 -2.13 -2.27
C SER A 163 -15.59 -1.77 -0.80
N ILE A 164 -14.45 -1.12 -0.49
CA ILE A 164 -14.12 -0.69 0.87
C ILE A 164 -15.11 0.38 1.38
N ALA A 165 -15.48 1.33 0.53
CA ALA A 165 -16.39 2.41 0.88
C ALA A 165 -17.85 1.93 1.07
N GLU A 166 -18.35 1.01 0.23
CA GLU A 166 -19.66 0.38 0.44
C GLU A 166 -19.68 -0.41 1.75
N TRP A 167 -18.65 -1.21 2.01
CA TRP A 167 -18.50 -1.93 3.29
C TRP A 167 -18.53 -0.96 4.48
N LEU A 168 -17.81 0.17 4.39
CA LEU A 168 -17.82 1.21 5.43
C LEU A 168 -19.22 1.80 5.64
N VAL A 169 -19.96 2.13 4.57
CA VAL A 169 -21.33 2.66 4.65
C VAL A 169 -22.25 1.66 5.33
N LEU A 170 -22.32 0.42 4.84
CA LEU A 170 -23.20 -0.61 5.39
C LEU A 170 -22.83 -0.97 6.85
N LYS A 171 -21.55 -0.90 7.24
CA LYS A 171 -21.08 -1.05 8.63
C LYS A 171 -21.45 0.13 9.54
N HIS A 172 -21.92 1.24 8.97
CA HIS A 172 -22.44 2.41 9.68
C HIS A 172 -23.96 2.51 9.75
N ASN A 173 -24.69 1.54 9.17
CA ASN A 173 -26.12 1.38 9.42
C ASN A 173 -26.41 1.18 10.91
N ALA A 174 -27.57 1.69 11.37
CA ALA A 174 -28.06 1.65 12.75
C ALA A 174 -27.03 2.14 13.81
N ARG A 175 -26.10 3.04 13.43
CA ARG A 175 -25.14 3.62 14.39
C ARG A 175 -25.74 4.81 15.11
N PRO A 176 -25.73 4.85 16.46
CA PRO A 176 -26.23 6.00 17.20
C PRO A 176 -25.43 7.26 16.89
N PHE A 177 -26.07 8.43 17.00
CA PHE A 177 -25.43 9.73 16.78
C PHE A 177 -24.43 10.09 17.90
N LYS A 178 -23.62 11.14 17.67
CA LYS A 178 -22.65 11.63 18.67
C LYS A 178 -23.32 12.27 19.90
N LYS A 179 -24.52 12.86 19.76
CA LYS A 179 -25.21 13.61 20.82
C LYS A 179 -26.45 12.85 21.33
N ASN A 180 -27.29 12.34 20.43
CA ASN A 180 -28.52 11.62 20.77
C ASN A 180 -28.37 10.10 20.62
N ASN A 181 -28.26 9.40 21.75
CA ASN A 181 -28.17 7.92 21.78
C ASN A 181 -29.48 7.20 21.44
N GLY A 182 -30.62 7.90 21.36
CA GLY A 182 -31.93 7.34 21.04
C GLY A 182 -32.27 7.32 19.55
N LYS A 183 -31.44 7.93 18.70
CA LYS A 183 -31.59 7.95 17.22
C LYS A 183 -30.30 7.49 16.55
N CYS A 184 -30.42 7.03 15.30
CA CYS A 184 -29.30 6.45 14.57
C CYS A 184 -29.31 6.80 13.08
N LEU A 185 -28.15 6.63 12.46
CA LEU A 185 -27.95 6.75 11.01
C LEU A 185 -28.39 5.45 10.32
N PHE A 186 -29.35 5.53 9.40
CA PHE A 186 -29.71 4.46 8.48
C PHE A 186 -29.03 4.68 7.12
N THR A 187 -28.52 3.60 6.53
CA THR A 187 -27.70 3.66 5.30
C THR A 187 -28.06 2.58 4.31
N CYS A 188 -28.11 2.87 3.01
CA CYS A 188 -28.21 1.88 1.94
C CYS A 188 -27.17 2.13 0.83
N ALA A 189 -26.96 1.14 -0.04
CA ALA A 189 -26.03 1.22 -1.16
C ALA A 189 -26.68 0.81 -2.48
N ILE A 190 -26.50 1.64 -3.52
CA ILE A 190 -27.03 1.39 -4.87
C ILE A 190 -25.88 0.97 -5.78
N ARG A 191 -25.97 -0.22 -6.35
CA ARG A 191 -25.01 -0.80 -7.30
C ARG A 191 -25.59 -0.69 -8.72
N PRO A 192 -25.43 0.47 -9.40
CA PRO A 192 -25.90 0.63 -10.77
C PRO A 192 -25.12 -0.27 -11.74
N ALA A 193 -25.81 -0.64 -12.83
CA ALA A 193 -25.26 -1.10 -14.10
C ALA A 193 -24.46 0.00 -14.83
N ALA A 194 -24.12 -0.19 -16.12
CA ALA A 194 -23.48 0.85 -16.93
C ALA A 194 -24.45 2.04 -17.17
N ILE A 195 -24.12 3.22 -16.65
CA ILE A 195 -25.01 4.39 -16.61
C ILE A 195 -24.94 5.15 -17.94
N TYR A 196 -26.07 5.52 -18.52
CA TYR A 196 -26.13 6.30 -19.76
C TYR A 196 -27.29 7.31 -19.83
N GLY A 197 -27.19 8.26 -20.75
CA GLY A 197 -28.23 9.24 -21.04
C GLY A 197 -27.70 10.52 -21.72
N PRO A 198 -28.59 11.50 -21.99
CA PRO A 198 -28.20 12.85 -22.41
C PRO A 198 -27.23 13.50 -21.40
N GLY A 199 -26.12 14.05 -21.88
CA GLY A 199 -25.13 14.71 -21.01
C GLY A 199 -24.12 13.79 -20.30
N GLU A 200 -24.03 12.51 -20.66
CA GLU A 200 -22.95 11.64 -20.15
C GLU A 200 -21.55 12.23 -20.46
N GLU A 201 -20.71 12.37 -19.43
CA GLU A 201 -19.47 13.18 -19.45
C GLU A 201 -18.16 12.37 -19.63
N ARG A 202 -18.17 11.03 -19.56
CA ARG A 202 -16.94 10.20 -19.46
C ARG A 202 -16.80 9.14 -20.54
N HIS A 203 -17.81 8.28 -20.72
CA HIS A 203 -17.73 7.09 -21.55
C HIS A 203 -17.99 7.42 -23.03
N PHE A 204 -19.14 8.00 -23.34
CA PHE A 204 -19.51 8.36 -24.70
C PHE A 204 -18.60 9.46 -25.30
N PRO A 205 -18.20 10.53 -24.59
CA PRO A 205 -17.24 11.49 -25.15
C PRO A 205 -15.91 10.86 -25.55
N ARG A 206 -15.40 9.89 -24.78
CA ARG A 206 -14.18 9.15 -25.14
C ARG A 206 -14.40 8.22 -26.33
N ILE A 207 -15.48 7.44 -26.35
CA ILE A 207 -15.78 6.51 -27.46
C ILE A 207 -15.98 7.28 -28.76
N VAL A 208 -16.78 8.35 -28.75
CA VAL A 208 -17.00 9.24 -29.90
C VAL A 208 -15.70 9.93 -30.33
N SER A 209 -14.86 10.40 -29.40
CA SER A 209 -13.56 10.99 -29.75
C SER A 209 -12.60 9.97 -30.37
N LEU A 210 -12.59 8.71 -29.91
CA LEU A 210 -11.76 7.66 -30.51
C LEU A 210 -12.29 7.27 -31.89
N ALA A 211 -13.60 7.16 -32.07
CA ALA A 211 -14.22 6.89 -33.37
C ALA A 211 -13.91 8.01 -34.39
N LYS A 212 -14.09 9.28 -34.01
CA LYS A 212 -13.74 10.46 -34.83
C LYS A 212 -12.26 10.50 -35.25
N LEU A 213 -11.35 10.01 -34.41
CA LEU A 213 -9.92 9.93 -34.73
C LEU A 213 -9.55 8.69 -35.57
N GLY A 214 -10.45 7.73 -35.75
CA GLY A 214 -10.15 6.41 -36.32
C GLY A 214 -9.37 5.49 -35.36
N LEU A 215 -9.34 5.81 -34.07
CA LEU A 215 -8.59 5.12 -33.01
C LEU A 215 -9.46 4.12 -32.22
N LEU A 216 -10.48 3.56 -32.87
CA LEU A 216 -11.32 2.48 -32.34
C LEU A 216 -11.15 1.19 -33.19
N PRO A 217 -9.94 0.58 -33.24
CA PRO A 217 -9.62 -0.47 -34.22
C PRO A 217 -10.27 -1.84 -33.94
N PHE A 218 -10.63 -2.15 -32.68
CA PHE A 218 -11.05 -3.49 -32.27
C PHE A 218 -12.36 -3.48 -31.46
N ARG A 219 -13.21 -4.48 -31.68
CA ARG A 219 -14.16 -4.97 -30.67
C ARG A 219 -13.41 -5.81 -29.64
N ILE A 220 -13.85 -5.81 -28.39
CA ILE A 220 -13.14 -6.46 -27.28
C ILE A 220 -14.01 -7.61 -26.76
N GLY A 221 -13.45 -8.81 -26.73
CA GLY A 221 -14.22 -10.03 -26.45
C GLY A 221 -15.13 -10.45 -27.61
N ASP A 222 -15.99 -11.42 -27.32
CA ASP A 222 -16.83 -12.11 -28.30
C ASP A 222 -18.23 -11.46 -28.41
N SER A 223 -18.99 -11.78 -29.45
CA SER A 223 -20.24 -11.08 -29.78
C SER A 223 -21.42 -11.42 -28.86
N ASP A 224 -21.38 -12.58 -28.21
CA ASP A 224 -22.40 -13.07 -27.28
C ASP A 224 -22.22 -12.55 -25.84
N VAL A 225 -21.10 -11.87 -25.55
CA VAL A 225 -20.84 -11.19 -24.28
C VAL A 225 -21.96 -10.19 -23.96
N LYS A 226 -22.59 -10.30 -22.78
CA LYS A 226 -23.70 -9.42 -22.35
C LYS A 226 -23.33 -8.55 -21.16
N THR A 227 -23.79 -7.30 -21.24
CA THR A 227 -23.56 -6.24 -20.25
C THR A 227 -24.89 -5.55 -19.93
N ASP A 228 -25.13 -5.28 -18.64
CA ASP A 228 -26.31 -4.53 -18.20
C ASP A 228 -26.08 -3.02 -18.28
N TRP A 229 -27.14 -2.28 -18.61
CA TRP A 229 -27.17 -0.82 -18.67
C TRP A 229 -28.30 -0.26 -17.79
N VAL A 230 -28.18 1.01 -17.39
CA VAL A 230 -29.21 1.76 -16.67
C VAL A 230 -29.30 3.20 -17.19
N TYR A 231 -30.48 3.61 -17.62
CA TYR A 231 -30.76 4.98 -18.03
C TYR A 231 -30.80 5.93 -16.82
N VAL A 232 -30.30 7.15 -16.98
CA VAL A 232 -30.08 8.10 -15.87
C VAL A 232 -31.35 8.38 -15.04
N ASP A 233 -32.50 8.53 -15.68
CA ASP A 233 -33.77 8.82 -14.97
C ASP A 233 -34.25 7.61 -14.15
N ASN A 234 -34.02 6.38 -14.64
CA ASN A 234 -34.31 5.14 -13.90
C ASN A 234 -33.39 5.01 -12.67
N LEU A 235 -32.11 5.40 -12.80
CA LEU A 235 -31.18 5.42 -11.66
C LEU A 235 -31.54 6.49 -10.62
N VAL A 236 -32.01 7.66 -11.05
CA VAL A 236 -32.49 8.72 -10.14
C VAL A 236 -33.74 8.26 -9.39
N LEU A 237 -34.69 7.62 -10.06
CA LEU A 237 -35.84 6.98 -9.42
C LEU A 237 -35.40 5.95 -8.36
N ALA A 238 -34.45 5.07 -8.70
CA ALA A 238 -33.92 4.08 -7.75
C ALA A 238 -33.26 4.70 -6.52
N LEU A 239 -32.49 5.79 -6.70
CA LEU A 239 -31.88 6.53 -5.58
C LEU A 239 -32.96 7.14 -4.68
N ILE A 240 -34.00 7.75 -5.26
CA ILE A 240 -35.11 8.37 -4.51
C ILE A 240 -35.89 7.32 -3.73
N LEU A 241 -36.31 6.22 -4.36
CA LEU A 241 -37.00 5.11 -3.70
C LEU A 241 -36.16 4.51 -2.55
N ALA A 242 -34.84 4.40 -2.74
CA ALA A 242 -33.93 3.96 -1.69
C ALA A 242 -33.83 4.94 -0.51
N SER A 243 -34.04 6.25 -0.72
CA SER A 243 -34.13 7.24 0.35
C SER A 243 -35.47 7.21 1.10
N MET A 244 -36.55 6.78 0.44
CA MET A 244 -37.86 6.55 1.04
C MET A 244 -37.84 5.25 1.87
N GLY A 245 -37.19 4.20 1.37
CA GLY A 245 -36.96 2.94 2.11
C GLY A 245 -36.08 3.08 3.37
N LEU A 246 -35.50 4.26 3.63
CA LEU A 246 -34.76 4.59 4.86
C LEU A 246 -35.60 5.41 5.88
N LEU A 247 -36.90 5.59 5.66
CA LEU A 247 -37.81 6.26 6.59
C LEU A 247 -38.11 5.39 7.83
N ASP A 248 -38.05 5.99 9.03
CA ASP A 248 -38.13 5.32 10.34
C ASP A 248 -39.45 5.54 11.08
N ASP A 249 -40.44 6.13 10.41
CA ASP A 249 -41.78 6.48 10.86
C ASP A 249 -42.92 5.70 10.14
N VAL A 250 -42.58 4.84 9.17
CA VAL A 250 -43.56 4.02 8.42
C VAL A 250 -44.16 2.92 9.33
N PRO A 251 -45.50 2.80 9.41
CA PRO A 251 -46.16 1.77 10.22
C PRO A 251 -46.08 0.38 9.56
N SER A 252 -44.94 -0.28 9.74
CA SER A 252 -44.73 -1.69 9.39
C SER A 252 -44.50 -2.53 10.65
N ASN A 253 -44.71 -3.85 10.57
CA ASN A 253 -44.62 -4.75 11.72
C ASN A 253 -43.17 -5.02 12.19
N GLU A 254 -42.15 -4.49 11.50
CA GLU A 254 -40.74 -4.61 11.87
C GLU A 254 -40.15 -3.24 12.26
N ARG A 255 -39.28 -3.23 13.28
CA ARG A 255 -38.78 -2.00 13.92
C ARG A 255 -37.65 -1.27 13.14
N HIS A 256 -37.50 -1.54 11.85
CA HIS A 256 -36.40 -1.00 11.02
C HIS A 256 -36.85 -0.63 9.60
N PRO A 257 -36.30 0.44 8.99
CA PRO A 257 -36.57 0.78 7.59
C PRO A 257 -36.12 -0.34 6.64
N VAL A 258 -36.89 -0.63 5.59
CA VAL A 258 -36.62 -1.76 4.67
C VAL A 258 -35.25 -1.69 4.01
N ALA A 259 -34.76 -0.50 3.65
CA ALA A 259 -33.46 -0.30 3.02
C ALA A 259 -32.27 -0.26 4.02
N ALA A 260 -32.52 -0.33 5.33
CA ALA A 260 -31.50 -0.11 6.35
C ALA A 260 -30.43 -1.22 6.34
N GLY A 261 -29.24 -0.89 5.86
CA GLY A 261 -28.09 -1.80 5.77
C GLY A 261 -28.07 -2.63 4.49
N GLN A 262 -28.93 -2.32 3.52
CA GLN A 262 -29.10 -3.10 2.30
C GLN A 262 -28.30 -2.53 1.11
N PRO A 263 -27.60 -3.39 0.35
CA PRO A 263 -27.26 -3.10 -1.04
C PRO A 263 -28.43 -3.43 -1.97
N TYR A 264 -28.45 -2.83 -3.17
CA TYR A 264 -29.38 -3.12 -4.26
C TYR A 264 -28.70 -3.02 -5.63
N PHE A 265 -28.91 -3.98 -6.53
CA PHE A 265 -28.55 -3.87 -7.95
C PHE A 265 -29.64 -3.16 -8.74
N ILE A 266 -29.25 -2.24 -9.64
CA ILE A 266 -30.16 -1.46 -10.47
C ILE A 266 -29.72 -1.53 -11.94
N SER A 267 -30.59 -2.06 -12.79
CA SER A 267 -30.47 -2.10 -14.26
C SER A 267 -31.83 -1.85 -14.94
N ASP A 268 -31.82 -1.68 -16.25
CA ASP A 268 -33.03 -1.63 -17.09
C ASP A 268 -33.49 -3.04 -17.55
N GLY A 269 -32.93 -4.11 -16.95
CA GLY A 269 -33.35 -5.50 -17.19
C GLY A 269 -33.10 -6.05 -18.60
N SER A 270 -32.22 -5.40 -19.39
CA SER A 270 -32.01 -5.71 -20.81
C SER A 270 -30.52 -5.95 -21.14
N PRO A 271 -29.95 -7.13 -20.77
CA PRO A 271 -28.53 -7.41 -20.99
C PRO A 271 -28.18 -7.56 -22.47
N VAL A 272 -27.23 -6.76 -22.95
CA VAL A 272 -26.90 -6.60 -24.38
C VAL A 272 -25.39 -6.48 -24.59
N ASN A 273 -24.87 -6.80 -25.78
CA ASN A 273 -23.45 -6.58 -26.07
C ASN A 273 -23.13 -5.08 -26.14
N THR A 274 -22.01 -4.66 -25.54
CA THR A 274 -21.61 -3.24 -25.51
C THR A 274 -21.48 -2.62 -26.91
N PHE A 275 -21.00 -3.35 -27.92
CA PHE A 275 -20.87 -2.82 -29.28
C PHE A 275 -22.20 -2.76 -30.05
N GLU A 276 -23.16 -3.60 -29.70
CA GLU A 276 -24.53 -3.52 -30.22
C GLU A 276 -25.26 -2.32 -29.60
N PHE A 277 -25.14 -2.14 -28.28
CA PHE A 277 -25.72 -1.00 -27.56
C PHE A 277 -25.18 0.34 -28.05
N LEU A 278 -23.88 0.42 -28.38
CA LEU A 278 -23.25 1.62 -28.95
C LEU A 278 -23.55 1.83 -30.45
N GLN A 279 -24.06 0.81 -31.16
CA GLN A 279 -24.26 0.88 -32.61
C GLN A 279 -25.19 2.01 -33.07
N PRO A 280 -26.38 2.24 -32.45
CA PRO A 280 -27.29 3.30 -32.87
C PRO A 280 -26.65 4.68 -32.71
N LEU A 281 -25.94 4.90 -31.59
CA LEU A 281 -25.27 6.17 -31.30
C LEU A 281 -24.17 6.47 -32.32
N LEU A 282 -23.26 5.53 -32.59
CA LEU A 282 -22.17 5.74 -33.54
C LEU A 282 -22.68 5.93 -34.99
N LYS A 283 -23.66 5.13 -35.43
CA LYS A 283 -24.31 5.32 -36.74
C LYS A 283 -24.98 6.68 -36.87
N SER A 284 -25.69 7.14 -35.83
CA SER A 284 -26.38 8.44 -35.82
C SER A 284 -25.46 9.67 -35.83
N LEU A 285 -24.15 9.46 -35.68
CA LEU A 285 -23.11 10.48 -35.69
C LEU A 285 -22.11 10.31 -36.85
N ASP A 286 -22.45 9.46 -37.83
CA ASP A 286 -21.66 9.17 -39.03
C ASP A 286 -20.30 8.50 -38.75
N TYR A 287 -20.22 7.69 -37.68
CA TYR A 287 -19.00 6.98 -37.29
C TYR A 287 -19.10 5.47 -37.45
N ASP A 288 -18.04 4.88 -38.03
CA ASP A 288 -17.89 3.45 -38.28
C ASP A 288 -17.70 2.67 -36.97
N LEU A 289 -18.27 1.45 -36.90
CA LEU A 289 -17.95 0.49 -35.84
C LEU A 289 -16.61 -0.21 -36.13
N PRO A 290 -15.91 -0.74 -35.10
CA PRO A 290 -14.71 -1.54 -35.32
C PRO A 290 -15.03 -2.78 -36.15
N LYS A 291 -14.16 -3.09 -37.13
CA LYS A 291 -14.34 -4.22 -38.07
C LYS A 291 -13.56 -5.47 -37.64
N ALA A 292 -12.46 -5.31 -36.91
CA ALA A 292 -11.71 -6.40 -36.29
C ALA A 292 -12.13 -6.64 -34.83
N SER A 293 -11.82 -7.81 -34.29
CA SER A 293 -11.97 -8.16 -32.86
C SER A 293 -10.63 -8.47 -32.20
N LEU A 294 -10.58 -8.33 -30.88
CA LEU A 294 -9.42 -8.62 -30.04
C LEU A 294 -9.88 -9.39 -28.79
N SER A 295 -9.42 -10.64 -28.66
CA SER A 295 -9.79 -11.49 -27.53
C SER A 295 -9.27 -10.93 -26.19
N VAL A 296 -10.04 -11.15 -25.12
CA VAL A 296 -9.76 -10.61 -23.77
C VAL A 296 -8.31 -10.81 -23.32
N PRO A 297 -7.65 -11.98 -23.47
CA PRO A 297 -6.26 -12.14 -23.06
C PRO A 297 -5.30 -11.19 -23.78
N ARG A 298 -5.49 -10.95 -25.09
CA ARG A 298 -4.65 -10.04 -25.89
C ARG A 298 -4.92 -8.58 -25.50
N ALA A 299 -6.19 -8.22 -25.31
CA ALA A 299 -6.60 -6.90 -24.85
C ALA A 299 -6.07 -6.57 -23.44
N LEU A 300 -6.00 -7.55 -22.52
CA LEU A 300 -5.40 -7.38 -21.18
C LEU A 300 -3.90 -7.10 -21.24
N VAL A 301 -3.16 -7.73 -22.16
CA VAL A 301 -1.73 -7.45 -22.36
C VAL A 301 -1.53 -6.02 -22.84
N LEU A 302 -2.28 -5.60 -23.86
CA LEU A 302 -2.25 -4.23 -24.37
C LEU A 302 -2.64 -3.20 -23.29
N GLY A 303 -3.68 -3.48 -22.49
CA GLY A 303 -4.09 -2.65 -21.37
C GLY A 303 -3.02 -2.52 -20.27
N ARG A 304 -2.26 -3.59 -19.99
CA ARG A 304 -1.12 -3.54 -19.04
C ARG A 304 0.06 -2.74 -19.59
N ILE A 305 0.32 -2.79 -20.90
CA ILE A 305 1.32 -1.95 -21.55
C ILE A 305 0.93 -0.46 -21.44
N PHE A 306 -0.32 -0.11 -21.76
CA PHE A 306 -0.81 1.25 -21.54
C PHE A 306 -0.75 1.67 -20.06
N TRP A 307 -1.14 0.79 -19.13
CA TRP A 307 -1.03 1.06 -17.69
C TRP A 307 0.40 1.41 -17.28
N ALA A 308 1.39 0.63 -17.72
CA ALA A 308 2.80 0.86 -17.42
C ALA A 308 3.31 2.18 -18.02
N ILE A 309 2.99 2.47 -19.29
CA ILE A 309 3.34 3.74 -19.96
C ILE A 309 2.77 4.93 -19.18
N TYR A 310 1.48 4.90 -18.83
CA TYR A 310 0.83 5.99 -18.09
C TYR A 310 1.35 6.10 -16.65
N THR A 311 1.79 4.99 -16.03
CA THR A 311 2.44 5.00 -14.71
C THR A 311 3.81 5.68 -14.75
N VAL A 312 4.64 5.43 -15.77
CA VAL A 312 5.93 6.13 -15.96
C VAL A 312 5.70 7.62 -16.24
N LEU A 313 4.73 7.92 -17.10
CA LEU A 313 4.45 9.28 -17.56
C LEU A 313 3.57 10.09 -16.59
N HIS A 314 3.11 9.50 -15.48
CA HIS A 314 2.23 10.11 -14.49
C HIS A 314 2.61 11.55 -14.07
N PRO A 315 3.89 11.89 -13.80
CA PRO A 315 4.28 13.26 -13.44
C PRO A 315 3.94 14.32 -14.50
N TRP A 316 3.69 13.91 -15.74
CA TRP A 316 3.35 14.77 -16.87
C TRP A 316 1.89 14.60 -17.35
N LEU A 317 1.12 13.64 -16.83
CA LEU A 317 -0.29 13.37 -17.23
C LEU A 317 -1.30 14.48 -16.85
N ASN A 318 -0.95 15.36 -15.91
CA ASN A 318 -1.78 16.51 -15.56
C ASN A 318 -1.73 17.64 -16.60
N ARG A 319 -0.95 17.47 -17.68
CA ARG A 319 -0.88 18.40 -18.81
C ARG A 319 -2.03 18.13 -19.81
N TRP A 320 -2.73 19.17 -20.24
CA TRP A 320 -3.95 19.04 -21.07
C TRP A 320 -3.70 18.38 -22.45
N TRP A 321 -2.49 18.50 -23.01
CA TRP A 321 -2.15 17.87 -24.29
C TRP A 321 -1.98 16.34 -24.23
N PHE A 322 -1.89 15.73 -23.04
CA PHE A 322 -1.62 14.30 -22.96
C PHE A 322 -2.90 13.48 -23.23
N PRO A 323 -2.88 12.49 -24.14
CA PRO A 323 -4.06 11.72 -24.50
C PRO A 323 -4.65 10.91 -23.34
N GLN A 324 -5.90 10.47 -23.49
CA GLN A 324 -6.49 9.43 -22.65
C GLN A 324 -5.97 8.05 -23.08
N PRO A 325 -5.81 7.06 -22.17
CA PRO A 325 -5.40 5.72 -22.55
C PRO A 325 -6.46 5.10 -23.46
N LEU A 326 -6.03 4.37 -24.50
CA LEU A 326 -6.98 3.72 -25.41
C LEU A 326 -7.81 2.66 -24.68
N ILE A 327 -7.15 1.84 -23.86
CA ILE A 327 -7.74 0.76 -23.07
C ILE A 327 -6.87 0.46 -21.84
N LEU A 328 -7.48 0.29 -20.66
CA LEU A 328 -6.82 -0.24 -19.45
C LEU A 328 -7.46 -1.59 -19.02
N PRO A 329 -6.80 -2.42 -18.18
CA PRO A 329 -7.24 -3.80 -17.91
C PRO A 329 -8.66 -3.94 -17.37
N ALA A 330 -9.11 -3.03 -16.50
CA ALA A 330 -10.48 -3.03 -16.00
C ALA A 330 -11.52 -2.78 -17.10
N GLU A 331 -11.18 -1.98 -18.11
CA GLU A 331 -12.06 -1.67 -19.25
C GLU A 331 -12.17 -2.86 -20.20
N VAL A 332 -11.12 -3.69 -20.30
CA VAL A 332 -11.18 -4.98 -21.01
C VAL A 332 -12.26 -5.88 -20.39
N TYR A 333 -12.27 -6.01 -19.06
CA TYR A 333 -13.27 -6.84 -18.37
C TYR A 333 -14.69 -6.24 -18.44
N LYS A 334 -14.82 -4.90 -18.27
CA LYS A 334 -16.11 -4.18 -18.34
C LYS A 334 -16.76 -4.20 -19.73
N VAL A 335 -16.07 -4.68 -20.78
CA VAL A 335 -16.59 -4.77 -22.16
C VAL A 335 -16.59 -6.19 -22.71
N GLY A 336 -15.57 -6.99 -22.40
CA GLY A 336 -15.33 -8.31 -23.01
C GLY A 336 -15.64 -9.54 -22.15
N VAL A 337 -16.24 -9.38 -20.96
CA VAL A 337 -16.67 -10.50 -20.10
C VAL A 337 -18.12 -10.29 -19.68
N THR A 338 -18.95 -11.32 -19.78
CA THR A 338 -20.39 -11.26 -19.45
C THR A 338 -20.61 -10.91 -17.98
N HIS A 339 -21.38 -9.85 -17.72
CA HIS A 339 -21.80 -9.48 -16.38
C HIS A 339 -23.13 -8.73 -16.40
N TYR A 340 -24.17 -9.31 -15.78
CA TYR A 340 -25.47 -8.68 -15.62
C TYR A 340 -26.17 -9.14 -14.33
N PHE A 341 -27.08 -8.31 -13.81
CA PHE A 341 -27.53 -8.38 -12.41
C PHE A 341 -29.03 -8.23 -12.25
N SER A 342 -29.57 -8.96 -11.27
CA SER A 342 -31.00 -9.02 -10.98
C SER A 342 -31.42 -7.83 -10.11
N PHE A 343 -32.24 -6.93 -10.67
CA PHE A 343 -32.87 -5.83 -9.91
C PHE A 343 -34.11 -6.27 -9.10
N LEU A 344 -34.40 -7.57 -9.04
CA LEU A 344 -35.63 -8.10 -8.42
C LEU A 344 -35.78 -7.70 -6.95
N LYS A 345 -34.68 -7.65 -6.19
CA LYS A 345 -34.70 -7.18 -4.80
C LYS A 345 -35.15 -5.72 -4.70
N ALA A 346 -34.61 -4.84 -5.54
CA ALA A 346 -35.03 -3.44 -5.60
C ALA A 346 -36.51 -3.31 -6.01
N LYS A 347 -37.00 -4.16 -6.91
CA LYS A 347 -38.42 -4.23 -7.27
C LYS A 347 -39.32 -4.66 -6.11
N GLN A 348 -38.86 -5.62 -5.30
CA GLN A 348 -39.63 -6.17 -4.17
C GLN A 348 -39.61 -5.24 -2.94
N GLU A 349 -38.44 -4.74 -2.54
CA GLU A 349 -38.26 -3.97 -1.30
C GLU A 349 -38.46 -2.46 -1.48
N LEU A 350 -38.10 -1.91 -2.65
CA LEU A 350 -38.18 -0.46 -2.93
C LEU A 350 -39.28 -0.09 -3.94
N GLY A 351 -39.93 -1.08 -4.55
CA GLY A 351 -40.91 -0.85 -5.63
C GLY A 351 -40.29 -0.43 -6.97
N TYR A 352 -38.97 -0.59 -7.16
CA TYR A 352 -38.28 -0.14 -8.37
C TYR A 352 -38.75 -0.87 -9.64
N VAL A 353 -39.20 -0.09 -10.61
CA VAL A 353 -39.49 -0.52 -11.99
C VAL A 353 -38.86 0.52 -12.93
N PRO A 354 -38.11 0.12 -13.97
CA PRO A 354 -37.62 1.04 -15.00
C PRO A 354 -38.80 1.75 -15.68
N MET A 355 -38.79 3.08 -15.69
CA MET A 355 -39.88 3.90 -16.25
C MET A 355 -39.62 4.32 -17.69
N VAL A 356 -38.35 4.42 -18.09
CA VAL A 356 -37.91 4.70 -19.46
C VAL A 356 -37.31 3.41 -20.04
N SER A 357 -37.76 2.98 -21.23
CA SER A 357 -37.19 1.80 -21.88
C SER A 357 -35.80 2.09 -22.48
N PRO A 358 -34.95 1.07 -22.68
CA PRO A 358 -33.63 1.27 -23.28
C PRO A 358 -33.65 1.97 -24.64
N ARG A 359 -34.71 1.72 -25.44
CA ARG A 359 -34.94 2.32 -26.77
C ARG A 359 -35.20 3.82 -26.67
N GLU A 360 -36.04 4.25 -25.73
CA GLU A 360 -36.38 5.67 -25.51
C GLU A 360 -35.17 6.43 -24.95
N GLY A 361 -34.50 5.86 -23.94
CA GLY A 361 -33.28 6.45 -23.37
C GLY A 361 -32.15 6.58 -24.40
N MET A 362 -32.01 5.61 -25.32
CA MET A 362 -31.06 5.70 -26.44
C MET A 362 -31.47 6.77 -27.46
N ALA A 363 -32.76 6.89 -27.80
CA ALA A 363 -33.24 7.93 -28.71
C ALA A 363 -33.00 9.35 -28.14
N ALA A 364 -33.30 9.58 -26.85
CA ALA A 364 -33.00 10.84 -26.18
C ALA A 364 -31.48 11.15 -26.18
N THR A 365 -30.66 10.12 -25.94
CA THR A 365 -29.18 10.23 -25.98
C THR A 365 -28.68 10.60 -27.38
N ILE A 366 -29.21 9.98 -28.43
CA ILE A 366 -28.88 10.30 -29.84
C ILE A 366 -29.19 11.76 -30.15
N SER A 367 -30.40 12.23 -29.84
CA SER A 367 -30.80 13.62 -30.06
C SER A 367 -29.86 14.63 -29.38
N TYR A 368 -29.46 14.36 -28.14
CA TYR A 368 -28.47 15.17 -27.42
C TYR A 368 -27.10 15.18 -28.11
N TRP A 369 -26.62 14.02 -28.60
CA TRP A 369 -25.32 13.94 -29.26
C TRP A 369 -25.30 14.54 -30.67
N GLN A 370 -26.41 14.45 -31.42
CA GLN A 370 -26.58 15.13 -32.71
C GLN A 370 -26.66 16.65 -32.55
N GLU A 371 -27.41 17.14 -31.55
CA GLU A 371 -27.43 18.56 -31.15
C GLU A 371 -26.03 19.06 -30.78
N ARG A 372 -25.27 18.26 -30.02
CA ARG A 372 -23.89 18.55 -29.66
C ARG A 372 -22.96 18.58 -30.88
N LYS A 373 -23.05 17.61 -31.79
CA LYS A 373 -22.28 17.58 -33.05
C LYS A 373 -22.54 18.84 -33.89
N ARG A 374 -23.81 19.24 -34.06
CA ARG A 374 -24.21 20.45 -34.81
C ARG A 374 -23.63 21.74 -34.21
N LYS A 375 -23.38 21.77 -32.89
CA LYS A 375 -22.82 22.92 -32.17
C LYS A 375 -21.28 22.96 -32.12
N THR A 376 -20.58 21.97 -32.66
CA THR A 376 -19.11 21.94 -32.73
C THR A 376 -18.61 21.88 -34.17
N LEU A 377 -17.82 22.87 -34.59
CA LEU A 377 -17.13 22.86 -35.87
C LEU A 377 -16.06 21.75 -35.92
N ASP A 378 -16.25 20.79 -36.81
CA ASP A 378 -15.31 19.67 -37.00
C ASP A 378 -14.12 20.06 -37.88
N GLY A 379 -13.05 20.55 -37.23
CA GLY A 379 -11.76 20.80 -37.90
C GLY A 379 -11.05 19.51 -38.36
N PRO A 380 -10.26 19.55 -39.46
CA PRO A 380 -9.75 18.35 -40.14
C PRO A 380 -8.69 17.58 -39.34
N THR A 381 -8.86 16.26 -39.30
CA THR A 381 -8.18 15.30 -38.38
C THR A 381 -6.70 14.99 -38.69
N ILE A 382 -6.02 15.82 -39.49
CA ILE A 382 -4.71 15.46 -40.09
C ILE A 382 -3.54 15.58 -39.09
N TYR A 383 -3.54 16.62 -38.25
CA TYR A 383 -2.45 16.90 -37.30
C TYR A 383 -2.29 15.83 -36.21
N ALA A 384 -3.39 15.21 -35.77
CA ALA A 384 -3.36 14.15 -34.76
C ALA A 384 -2.63 12.89 -35.25
N ARG A 385 -2.72 12.57 -36.56
CA ARG A 385 -2.01 11.42 -37.17
C ARG A 385 -0.51 11.67 -37.23
N LEU A 386 -0.10 12.92 -37.53
CA LEU A 386 1.31 13.29 -37.67
C LEU A 386 2.06 13.20 -36.33
N PHE A 387 1.48 13.71 -35.24
CA PHE A 387 2.10 13.72 -33.92
C PHE A 387 2.39 12.32 -33.35
N VAL A 388 1.51 11.35 -33.57
CA VAL A 388 1.70 9.97 -33.09
C VAL A 388 2.85 9.27 -33.81
N VAL A 389 2.98 9.47 -35.13
CA VAL A 389 4.07 8.88 -35.92
C VAL A 389 5.44 9.48 -35.53
N ILE A 390 5.51 10.81 -35.40
CA ILE A 390 6.76 11.51 -35.04
C ILE A 390 7.20 11.12 -33.62
N GLY A 391 6.28 11.10 -32.64
CA GLY A 391 6.61 10.79 -31.25
C GLY A 391 7.16 9.38 -31.01
N ILE A 392 6.78 8.41 -31.85
CA ILE A 392 7.32 7.03 -31.79
C ILE A 392 8.73 6.98 -32.40
N ALA A 393 8.98 7.71 -33.49
CA ALA A 393 10.29 7.75 -34.15
C ALA A 393 11.37 8.42 -33.27
N SER A 394 11.04 9.54 -32.59
CA SER A 394 12.00 10.29 -31.77
C SER A 394 12.61 9.47 -30.61
N LEU A 395 11.85 8.52 -30.06
CA LEU A 395 12.27 7.70 -28.91
C LEU A 395 13.38 6.68 -29.23
N PHE A 396 13.62 6.35 -30.50
CA PHE A 396 14.67 5.41 -30.90
C PHE A 396 16.04 6.05 -31.15
N SER A 397 16.11 7.38 -31.33
CA SER A 397 17.35 8.03 -31.75
C SER A 397 18.29 8.43 -30.60
N ALA A 398 17.79 8.57 -29.37
CA ALA A 398 18.52 9.13 -28.22
C ALA A 398 19.37 8.10 -27.44
N ALA A 399 19.85 7.03 -28.09
CA ALA A 399 20.45 5.86 -27.42
C ALA A 399 21.95 5.63 -27.71
N TYR A 400 22.61 6.47 -28.52
CA TYR A 400 24.00 6.27 -28.96
C TYR A 400 24.84 7.55 -28.87
N LEU A 401 25.60 7.72 -27.77
CA LEU A 401 26.86 8.48 -27.70
C LEU A 401 27.50 8.38 -26.30
N PRO A 402 28.70 7.78 -26.17
CA PRO A 402 29.56 7.89 -24.97
C PRO A 402 30.74 8.85 -25.21
N VAL A 403 31.20 9.55 -24.15
CA VAL A 403 32.45 10.32 -24.13
C VAL A 403 33.10 10.17 -22.75
N ASP A 404 34.39 9.82 -22.71
CA ASP A 404 35.22 9.70 -21.50
C ASP A 404 35.91 11.02 -21.11
N ILE A 405 36.49 11.09 -19.90
CA ILE A 405 37.85 11.62 -19.56
C ILE A 405 38.02 11.81 -18.03
N ALA A 406 39.27 11.64 -17.54
CA ALA A 406 39.80 11.92 -16.19
C ALA A 406 41.33 12.23 -16.36
N PRO A 407 42.22 12.30 -15.32
CA PRO A 407 42.13 12.46 -13.86
C PRO A 407 42.88 13.75 -13.35
N VAL A 408 43.15 14.02 -12.05
CA VAL A 408 44.36 13.66 -11.23
C VAL A 408 44.31 14.36 -9.83
N PRO A 409 44.93 13.86 -8.73
CA PRO A 409 44.75 14.39 -7.34
C PRO A 409 46.05 14.84 -6.59
N LEU A 410 45.91 15.32 -5.33
CA LEU A 410 46.96 15.63 -4.32
C LEU A 410 46.30 15.82 -2.90
N LEU A 411 46.88 15.58 -1.70
CA LEU A 411 48.15 14.91 -1.30
C LEU A 411 48.18 14.17 0.09
N ARG A 412 48.31 14.84 1.26
CA ARG A 412 48.77 14.32 2.60
C ARG A 412 48.35 15.23 3.80
N ALA A 413 48.49 14.89 5.10
CA ALA A 413 48.41 13.62 5.89
C ALA A 413 48.73 13.85 7.41
N THR A 414 48.38 12.88 8.29
CA THR A 414 48.97 12.59 9.65
C THR A 414 48.83 13.67 10.77
N SER A 415 48.93 13.47 12.10
CA SER A 415 49.27 12.39 13.08
C SER A 415 48.95 12.92 14.53
N LEU A 416 48.92 12.24 15.71
CA LEU A 416 48.85 10.85 16.28
C LEU A 416 48.43 10.99 17.80
N PHE A 417 47.72 10.06 18.48
CA PHE A 417 48.18 8.98 19.41
C PHE A 417 48.98 9.47 20.68
N ILE A 418 48.74 9.06 21.96
CA ILE A 418 49.01 7.72 22.58
C ILE A 418 48.46 7.55 24.04
N PHE A 419 47.84 6.38 24.34
CA PHE A 419 47.79 5.55 25.60
C PHE A 419 47.24 6.13 26.95
N ARG A 420 46.50 5.42 27.84
CA ARG A 420 46.55 4.05 28.49
C ARG A 420 47.58 3.95 29.64
N SER A 421 47.41 3.18 30.75
CA SER A 421 46.27 2.40 31.31
C SER A 421 46.69 1.72 32.66
N MET A 422 45.83 0.82 33.22
CA MET A 422 46.10 -0.28 34.19
C MET A 422 45.76 -0.05 35.69
N ARG A 423 45.42 -1.07 36.51
CA ARG A 423 44.60 -2.31 36.33
C ARG A 423 44.53 -3.10 37.67
N VAL A 424 43.32 -3.52 38.11
CA VAL A 424 43.02 -4.79 38.86
C VAL A 424 43.67 -4.86 40.28
N VAL A 425 43.18 -5.51 41.35
CA VAL A 425 42.65 -6.86 41.68
C VAL A 425 41.50 -6.66 42.72
N ARG A 426 40.31 -7.29 42.62
CA ARG A 426 39.91 -8.57 43.29
C ARG A 426 40.37 -8.62 44.78
N THR A 427 39.62 -9.05 45.80
CA THR A 427 38.40 -9.90 45.97
C THR A 427 37.90 -9.61 47.42
N ILE A 428 36.63 -9.63 47.87
CA ILE A 428 35.59 -10.68 47.98
C ILE A 428 34.29 -9.92 48.41
N PHE A 429 33.13 -10.05 47.77
CA PHE A 429 32.19 -11.19 47.80
C PHE A 429 31.47 -11.48 49.15
N LEU A 430 31.43 -10.54 50.11
CA LEU A 430 30.76 -10.74 51.43
C LEU A 430 29.82 -9.62 51.93
N LEU A 431 29.21 -8.81 51.04
CA LEU A 431 28.13 -7.85 51.40
C LEU A 431 26.88 -7.95 50.50
N ALA A 432 26.62 -9.13 49.93
CA ALA A 432 25.62 -9.37 48.89
C ALA A 432 24.14 -9.32 49.33
N MET A 433 23.81 -8.74 50.50
CA MET A 433 22.43 -8.66 51.03
C MET A 433 21.97 -7.24 51.36
N ALA A 434 22.84 -6.22 51.27
CA ALA A 434 22.48 -4.80 51.38
C ALA A 434 22.28 -4.11 50.01
N ALA A 435 22.43 -4.86 48.91
CA ALA A 435 22.71 -4.32 47.58
C ALA A 435 21.58 -3.46 46.99
N HIS A 436 20.31 -3.89 46.98
CA HIS A 436 19.28 -3.23 46.17
C HIS A 436 18.90 -1.79 46.58
N ILE A 437 19.15 -1.38 47.82
CA ILE A 437 19.01 0.04 48.22
C ILE A 437 20.31 0.80 47.88
N GLY A 438 21.46 0.16 48.07
CA GLY A 438 22.76 0.70 47.71
C GLY A 438 22.92 0.93 46.20
N GLU A 439 22.42 0.04 45.34
CA GLU A 439 22.57 0.10 43.87
C GLU A 439 21.92 1.36 43.28
N ALA A 440 20.73 1.77 43.75
CA ALA A 440 20.09 3.00 43.28
C ALA A 440 20.87 4.27 43.67
N VAL A 441 21.41 4.31 44.89
CA VAL A 441 22.20 5.44 45.42
C VAL A 441 23.61 5.48 44.82
N TYR A 442 24.21 4.31 44.58
CA TYR A 442 25.52 4.15 43.95
C TYR A 442 25.46 4.45 42.46
N ALA A 443 24.43 3.99 41.74
CA ALA A 443 24.19 4.37 40.34
C ALA A 443 24.00 5.89 40.21
N TRP A 444 23.27 6.53 41.13
CA TRP A 444 23.14 7.99 41.20
C TRP A 444 24.49 8.69 41.42
N HIS A 445 25.38 8.16 42.28
CA HIS A 445 26.72 8.72 42.49
C HIS A 445 27.71 8.44 41.35
N LEU A 446 27.60 7.29 40.67
CA LEU A 446 28.51 6.88 39.61
C LEU A 446 28.16 7.55 38.27
N ALA A 447 26.88 7.63 37.92
CA ALA A 447 26.42 8.33 36.71
C ALA A 447 26.80 9.82 36.75
N LYS A 448 26.79 10.43 37.95
CA LYS A 448 27.23 11.82 38.20
C LYS A 448 28.73 12.08 37.88
N ARG A 449 29.51 11.04 37.56
CA ARG A 449 30.92 11.14 37.09
C ARG A 449 31.10 10.82 35.60
N VAL A 450 30.03 10.50 34.86
CA VAL A 450 30.10 10.05 33.45
C VAL A 450 29.17 10.83 32.53
N ASP A 451 27.92 11.07 32.94
CA ASP A 451 26.95 11.93 32.24
C ASP A 451 25.96 12.51 33.26
N THR A 452 26.06 13.83 33.49
CA THR A 452 25.22 14.54 34.46
C THR A 452 23.82 14.90 33.95
N GLU A 453 23.56 14.89 32.64
CA GLU A 453 22.24 15.22 32.09
C GLU A 453 21.29 14.02 32.17
N ASN A 454 21.75 12.84 31.76
CA ASN A 454 20.87 11.65 31.69
C ASN A 454 20.76 10.87 33.01
N ALA A 455 21.65 11.09 33.99
CA ALA A 455 21.63 10.41 35.29
C ALA A 455 20.27 10.51 36.03
N ARG A 456 19.61 11.67 35.97
CA ARG A 456 18.26 11.86 36.56
C ARG A 456 17.20 11.07 35.79
N ALA A 457 17.29 11.01 34.46
CA ALA A 457 16.34 10.28 33.63
C ALA A 457 16.41 8.77 33.89
N TRP A 458 17.62 8.19 33.98
CA TRP A 458 17.81 6.76 34.28
C TRP A 458 17.27 6.38 35.66
N PHE A 459 17.51 7.22 36.68
CA PHE A 459 16.95 7.02 38.02
C PHE A 459 15.41 7.03 38.00
N TRP A 460 14.79 8.04 37.38
CA TRP A 460 13.33 8.12 37.29
C TRP A 460 12.73 6.99 36.45
N GLN A 461 13.36 6.59 35.34
CA GLN A 461 12.91 5.48 34.51
C GLN A 461 12.89 4.17 35.32
N THR A 462 13.96 3.88 36.07
CA THR A 462 14.05 2.72 36.98
C THR A 462 13.00 2.77 38.09
N LEU A 463 12.81 3.92 38.73
CA LEU A 463 11.85 4.10 39.83
C LEU A 463 10.40 3.97 39.36
N VAL A 464 10.06 4.55 38.20
CA VAL A 464 8.74 4.41 37.56
C VAL A 464 8.50 2.98 37.08
N PHE A 465 9.52 2.28 36.59
CA PHE A 465 9.43 0.84 36.30
C PHE A 465 9.14 0.01 37.55
N GLY A 466 9.78 0.30 38.70
CA GLY A 466 9.53 -0.42 39.95
C GLY A 466 8.05 -0.43 40.35
N ILE A 467 7.39 0.75 40.32
CA ILE A 467 5.99 0.88 40.75
C ILE A 467 4.99 0.41 39.67
N ARG A 468 5.31 0.53 38.36
CA ARG A 468 4.41 0.13 37.26
C ARG A 468 4.54 -1.34 36.83
N SER A 469 5.70 -1.98 37.00
CA SER A 469 5.96 -3.34 36.50
C SER A 469 5.10 -4.41 37.18
N LEU A 470 4.90 -4.33 38.50
CA LEU A 470 4.14 -5.32 39.28
C LEU A 470 2.73 -5.57 38.75
N ARG A 471 2.06 -4.57 38.15
CA ARG A 471 0.73 -4.72 37.54
C ARG A 471 0.76 -5.14 36.07
N PHE A 472 1.91 -5.01 35.40
CA PHE A 472 2.13 -5.49 34.03
C PHE A 472 2.28 -7.01 33.99
N LEU A 473 3.01 -7.58 34.96
CA LEU A 473 3.25 -9.03 35.12
C LEU A 473 1.97 -9.88 34.96
N MET A 474 0.83 -9.43 35.51
CA MET A 474 -0.41 -10.23 35.54
C MET A 474 -1.21 -10.27 34.22
N LYS A 475 -0.86 -9.49 33.19
CA LYS A 475 -1.70 -9.29 31.99
C LYS A 475 -1.34 -10.27 30.86
N ARG A 476 -2.31 -10.67 30.03
CA ARG A 476 -2.12 -11.53 28.84
C ARG A 476 -1.91 -10.68 27.58
N SER A 477 -0.80 -10.87 26.90
CA SER A 477 -0.37 -10.06 25.75
C SER A 477 -0.44 -10.83 24.43
N LYS A 478 -1.00 -10.19 23.39
CA LYS A 478 -1.01 -10.69 22.01
C LYS A 478 -0.13 -9.82 21.14
N ILE A 479 0.72 -10.44 20.32
CA ILE A 479 1.49 -9.78 19.26
C ILE A 479 0.99 -10.32 17.92
N THR A 480 0.54 -9.46 17.01
CA THR A 480 0.29 -9.84 15.61
C THR A 480 1.55 -9.57 14.79
N GLY A 481 1.92 -10.46 13.85
CA GLY A 481 3.26 -10.43 13.23
C GLY A 481 4.35 -10.94 14.17
N GLY A 482 3.97 -11.80 15.14
CA GLY A 482 4.85 -12.23 16.23
C GLY A 482 6.00 -13.16 15.83
N LEU A 483 6.05 -13.63 14.57
CA LEU A 483 7.19 -14.36 14.00
C LEU A 483 8.01 -13.51 13.02
N GLY A 484 7.79 -12.19 12.97
CA GLY A 484 8.67 -11.21 12.31
C GLY A 484 9.66 -10.56 13.29
N PHE A 485 10.76 -10.03 12.77
CA PHE A 485 11.92 -9.47 13.51
C PHE A 485 11.59 -8.68 14.79
N VAL A 486 10.77 -7.62 14.71
CA VAL A 486 10.39 -6.82 15.90
C VAL A 486 9.39 -7.57 16.80
N GLY A 487 8.55 -8.43 16.21
CA GLY A 487 7.53 -9.20 16.91
C GLY A 487 8.12 -10.32 17.78
N SER A 488 9.18 -11.00 17.32
CA SER A 488 9.88 -12.02 18.11
C SER A 488 10.66 -11.39 19.26
N ALA A 489 11.43 -10.32 19.00
CA ALA A 489 12.13 -9.55 20.04
C ALA A 489 11.17 -9.03 21.12
N LEU A 490 10.02 -8.48 20.72
CA LEU A 490 8.95 -8.07 21.66
C LEU A 490 8.39 -9.25 22.45
N CYS A 491 8.17 -10.42 21.83
CA CYS A 491 7.69 -11.60 22.56
C CYS A 491 8.69 -12.07 23.62
N LEU A 492 9.98 -12.14 23.28
CA LEU A 492 11.05 -12.57 24.20
C LEU A 492 11.21 -11.59 25.37
N GLU A 493 11.25 -10.28 25.11
CA GLU A 493 11.38 -9.27 26.17
C GLU A 493 10.12 -9.21 27.06
N LEU A 494 8.93 -9.49 26.53
CA LEU A 494 7.71 -9.64 27.34
C LEU A 494 7.78 -10.87 28.28
N VAL A 495 8.32 -12.01 27.82
CA VAL A 495 8.57 -13.18 28.68
C VAL A 495 9.62 -12.86 29.74
N ARG A 496 10.74 -12.26 29.34
CA ARG A 496 11.85 -11.84 30.22
C ARG A 496 11.41 -10.83 31.28
N ARG A 497 10.41 -9.98 30.98
CA ARG A 497 9.73 -9.09 31.93
C ARG A 497 8.54 -9.75 32.65
N GLY A 498 8.42 -11.08 32.63
CA GLY A 498 7.49 -11.86 33.44
C GLY A 498 6.01 -11.77 33.06
N ALA A 499 5.66 -11.43 31.80
CA ALA A 499 4.27 -11.32 31.39
C ALA A 499 3.55 -12.69 31.42
N ARG A 500 2.47 -12.79 32.23
CA ARG A 500 1.70 -14.01 32.55
C ARG A 500 1.38 -14.92 31.35
N GLN A 501 1.13 -14.35 30.17
CA GLN A 501 1.08 -15.12 28.93
C GLN A 501 1.41 -14.24 27.73
N VAL A 502 2.34 -14.69 26.91
CA VAL A 502 2.67 -14.10 25.61
C VAL A 502 2.15 -15.01 24.50
N ARG A 503 1.39 -14.44 23.55
CA ARG A 503 0.89 -15.14 22.38
C ARG A 503 1.35 -14.44 21.09
N ALA A 504 2.07 -15.16 20.24
CA ALA A 504 2.37 -14.72 18.88
C ALA A 504 1.24 -15.13 17.93
N PHE A 505 0.83 -14.24 17.02
CA PHE A 505 -0.08 -14.52 15.91
C PHE A 505 0.59 -14.10 14.60
N ASP A 506 0.68 -15.00 13.63
CA ASP A 506 1.36 -14.77 12.35
C ASP A 506 0.73 -15.69 11.28
N LEU A 507 0.99 -15.39 10.01
CA LEU A 507 0.58 -16.25 8.89
C LEU A 507 1.38 -17.57 8.87
N ARG A 508 2.56 -17.58 9.48
CA ARG A 508 3.52 -18.69 9.53
C ARG A 508 3.60 -19.29 10.94
N LEU A 509 3.97 -20.56 11.04
CA LEU A 509 4.41 -21.20 12.29
C LEU A 509 5.92 -21.34 12.42
N THR A 510 6.66 -21.05 11.35
CA THR A 510 8.12 -21.19 11.26
C THR A 510 8.79 -19.88 10.85
N SER A 511 9.90 -19.58 11.53
CA SER A 511 10.82 -18.47 11.27
C SER A 511 12.14 -18.75 12.00
N PRO A 512 13.23 -18.00 11.78
CA PRO A 512 14.48 -18.21 12.53
C PRO A 512 14.36 -18.05 14.06
N TRP A 513 13.25 -17.51 14.56
CA TRP A 513 12.94 -17.37 15.98
C TRP A 513 11.91 -18.39 16.49
N SER A 514 11.29 -19.22 15.64
CA SER A 514 10.09 -19.98 16.04
C SER A 514 10.35 -21.01 17.13
N ASP A 515 11.57 -21.54 17.24
CA ASP A 515 11.92 -22.54 18.25
C ASP A 515 12.41 -21.89 19.55
N ASP A 516 13.18 -20.80 19.46
CA ASP A 516 13.54 -19.97 20.60
C ASP A 516 12.31 -19.39 21.32
N LEU A 517 11.31 -18.94 20.55
CA LEU A 517 10.01 -18.48 21.08
C LEU A 517 9.26 -19.61 21.82
N LYS A 518 9.27 -20.85 21.29
CA LYS A 518 8.64 -22.01 21.97
C LYS A 518 9.37 -22.37 23.26
N ASN A 519 10.71 -22.36 23.23
CA ASN A 519 11.56 -22.67 24.39
C ASN A 519 11.33 -21.67 25.53
N HIS A 520 11.09 -20.39 25.20
CA HIS A 520 10.68 -19.34 26.12
C HIS A 520 9.15 -19.31 26.39
N GLY A 521 8.40 -20.36 26.08
CA GLY A 521 6.99 -20.52 26.43
C GLY A 521 6.00 -19.63 25.66
N VAL A 522 6.40 -18.98 24.57
CA VAL A 522 5.52 -18.14 23.76
C VAL A 522 4.58 -19.01 22.94
N ARG A 523 3.26 -18.87 23.17
CA ARG A 523 2.26 -19.63 22.40
C ARG A 523 2.11 -19.04 20.99
N LEU A 524 2.61 -19.77 20.00
CA LEU A 524 2.39 -19.47 18.59
C LEU A 524 0.95 -19.82 18.18
N ILE A 525 0.34 -19.00 17.31
CA ILE A 525 -0.98 -19.24 16.71
C ILE A 525 -0.90 -18.85 15.23
N GLN A 526 -1.24 -19.78 14.33
CA GLN A 526 -1.33 -19.49 12.91
C GLN A 526 -2.69 -18.88 12.56
N GLY A 527 -2.71 -17.98 11.58
CA GLY A 527 -3.91 -17.58 10.86
C GLY A 527 -3.65 -16.35 9.99
N ASP A 528 -4.59 -16.04 9.10
CA ASP A 528 -4.49 -14.83 8.30
C ASP A 528 -5.19 -13.66 9.00
N LEU A 529 -4.51 -12.51 9.03
CA LEU A 529 -5.04 -11.27 9.59
C LEU A 529 -6.28 -10.78 8.83
N THR A 530 -6.43 -11.18 7.57
CA THR A 530 -7.55 -10.74 6.72
C THR A 530 -8.81 -11.58 6.88
N ARG A 531 -8.76 -12.67 7.67
CA ARG A 531 -9.91 -13.55 7.98
C ARG A 531 -10.43 -13.31 9.40
N LYS A 532 -11.64 -12.76 9.54
CA LYS A 532 -12.26 -12.46 10.86
C LYS A 532 -12.20 -13.63 11.84
N LYS A 533 -12.52 -14.85 11.38
CA LYS A 533 -12.49 -16.07 12.23
C LYS A 533 -11.13 -16.32 12.89
N ASP A 534 -10.04 -16.09 12.16
CA ASP A 534 -8.67 -16.30 12.65
C ASP A 534 -8.30 -15.21 13.66
N VAL A 535 -8.62 -13.95 13.33
CA VAL A 535 -8.41 -12.77 14.19
C VAL A 535 -9.17 -12.90 15.51
N ASP A 536 -10.45 -13.28 15.46
CA ASP A 536 -11.29 -13.51 16.64
C ASP A 536 -10.78 -14.66 17.50
N THR A 537 -10.34 -15.75 16.87
CA THR A 537 -9.76 -16.92 17.56
C THR A 537 -8.42 -16.55 18.22
N ALA A 538 -7.59 -15.74 17.55
CA ALA A 538 -6.31 -15.31 18.07
C ALA A 538 -6.46 -14.35 19.27
N LEU A 539 -7.35 -13.37 19.19
CA LEU A 539 -7.48 -12.26 20.14
C LEU A 539 -8.28 -12.60 21.41
N ARG A 540 -9.12 -13.64 21.39
CA ARG A 540 -9.96 -14.03 22.53
C ARG A 540 -9.17 -14.24 23.84
N GLY A 541 -9.58 -13.51 24.89
CA GLY A 541 -9.00 -13.59 26.24
C GLY A 541 -7.66 -12.86 26.39
N THR A 542 -7.50 -11.72 25.72
CA THR A 542 -6.29 -10.88 25.72
C THR A 542 -6.52 -9.57 26.48
N ASP A 543 -5.53 -9.11 27.25
CA ASP A 543 -5.59 -7.87 28.06
C ASP A 543 -4.83 -6.68 27.41
N CYS A 544 -3.98 -6.94 26.42
CA CYS A 544 -3.27 -5.94 25.60
C CYS A 544 -2.88 -6.50 24.23
N VAL A 545 -3.07 -5.72 23.16
CA VAL A 545 -2.72 -6.09 21.79
C VAL A 545 -1.58 -5.21 21.28
N PHE A 546 -0.53 -5.85 20.77
CA PHE A 546 0.56 -5.24 20.03
C PHE A 546 0.38 -5.58 18.55
N HIS A 547 -0.06 -4.61 17.76
CA HIS A 547 -0.41 -4.81 16.37
C HIS A 547 0.78 -4.42 15.47
N LEU A 548 1.65 -5.41 15.18
CA LEU A 548 2.89 -5.26 14.40
C LEU A 548 2.80 -5.92 13.01
N ALA A 549 1.71 -6.63 12.70
CA ALA A 549 1.52 -7.32 11.43
C ALA A 549 1.40 -6.30 10.29
N SER A 550 2.17 -6.48 9.22
CA SER A 550 2.14 -5.58 8.07
C SER A 550 2.76 -6.19 6.80
N TYR A 551 2.26 -5.78 5.64
CA TYR A 551 2.76 -6.14 4.32
C TYR A 551 3.26 -4.92 3.54
N GLY A 552 4.09 -5.15 2.51
CA GLY A 552 4.52 -4.10 1.57
C GLY A 552 5.74 -3.24 1.94
N MET A 553 6.43 -3.48 3.06
CA MET A 553 7.52 -2.60 3.53
C MET A 553 8.70 -2.35 2.57
N SER A 554 8.98 -3.28 1.64
CA SER A 554 10.26 -3.36 0.92
C SER A 554 10.18 -4.25 -0.33
N GLY A 555 10.86 -3.90 -1.42
CA GLY A 555 11.04 -4.82 -2.58
C GLY A 555 9.76 -5.11 -3.37
N LYS A 556 9.67 -6.28 -4.03
CA LYS A 556 8.54 -6.65 -4.92
C LYS A 556 7.19 -6.73 -4.20
N GLU A 557 7.20 -6.89 -2.88
CA GLU A 557 6.03 -6.79 -2.02
C GLU A 557 5.40 -5.37 -2.00
N MET A 558 6.15 -4.30 -2.29
CA MET A 558 5.61 -2.92 -2.40
C MET A 558 4.64 -2.75 -3.59
N LEU A 559 4.81 -3.55 -4.64
CA LEU A 559 4.07 -3.45 -5.90
C LEU A 559 2.70 -4.16 -5.86
N GLN A 560 2.37 -4.83 -4.75
CA GLN A 560 1.13 -5.58 -4.56
C GLN A 560 0.10 -4.73 -3.81
N PHE A 561 -0.32 -3.62 -4.44
CA PHE A 561 -1.18 -2.59 -3.85
C PHE A 561 -2.39 -3.14 -3.07
N GLY A 562 -3.11 -4.11 -3.66
CA GLY A 562 -4.21 -4.82 -3.01
C GLY A 562 -3.83 -5.46 -1.68
N ARG A 563 -2.92 -6.45 -1.69
CA ARG A 563 -2.50 -7.19 -0.47
C ARG A 563 -1.91 -6.29 0.61
N VAL A 564 -1.30 -5.18 0.21
CA VAL A 564 -0.81 -4.17 1.16
C VAL A 564 -1.97 -3.52 1.91
N ASP A 565 -3.05 -3.15 1.22
CA ASP A 565 -4.25 -2.58 1.84
C ASP A 565 -5.11 -3.62 2.59
N GLU A 566 -5.26 -4.85 2.06
CA GLU A 566 -6.01 -5.92 2.74
C GLU A 566 -5.36 -6.28 4.08
N VAL A 567 -4.03 -6.43 4.13
CA VAL A 567 -3.30 -6.69 5.37
C VAL A 567 -3.25 -5.44 6.27
N ASN A 568 -2.83 -4.29 5.75
CA ASN A 568 -2.57 -3.11 6.59
C ASN A 568 -3.83 -2.34 6.98
N ILE A 569 -4.88 -2.31 6.16
CA ILE A 569 -6.13 -1.57 6.43
C ILE A 569 -7.23 -2.54 6.87
N SER A 570 -7.64 -3.49 6.03
CA SER A 570 -8.76 -4.40 6.35
C SER A 570 -8.44 -5.30 7.55
N GLY A 571 -7.21 -5.82 7.63
CA GLY A 571 -6.70 -6.54 8.80
C GLY A 571 -6.68 -5.68 10.08
N THR A 572 -6.32 -4.39 9.98
CA THR A 572 -6.43 -3.44 11.11
C THR A 572 -7.88 -3.25 11.55
N CYS A 573 -8.83 -3.12 10.61
CA CYS A 573 -10.26 -3.05 10.91
C CYS A 573 -10.75 -4.30 11.65
N LEU A 574 -10.33 -5.49 11.24
CA LEU A 574 -10.69 -6.74 11.92
C LEU A 574 -10.12 -6.82 13.34
N VAL A 575 -8.87 -6.38 13.56
CA VAL A 575 -8.27 -6.29 14.90
C VAL A 575 -9.04 -5.28 15.77
N LEU A 576 -9.43 -4.13 15.23
CA LEU A 576 -10.23 -3.12 15.93
C LEU A 576 -11.63 -3.65 16.31
N GLU A 577 -12.29 -4.37 15.41
CA GLU A 577 -13.59 -5.00 15.69
C GLU A 577 -13.46 -6.04 16.80
N ALA A 578 -12.49 -6.96 16.72
CA ALA A 578 -12.25 -7.97 17.73
C ALA A 578 -11.87 -7.36 19.09
N CYS A 579 -11.14 -6.24 19.14
CA CYS A 579 -10.86 -5.54 20.39
C CYS A 579 -12.14 -5.00 21.05
N LEU A 580 -13.07 -4.43 20.27
CA LEU A 580 -14.37 -3.96 20.76
C LEU A 580 -15.35 -5.10 21.08
N GLU A 581 -15.22 -6.26 20.42
CA GLU A 581 -16.07 -7.44 20.63
C GLU A 581 -15.69 -8.25 21.88
N PHE A 582 -14.39 -8.40 22.15
CA PHE A 582 -13.86 -9.15 23.30
C PHE A 582 -13.44 -8.26 24.49
N GLU A 583 -13.85 -6.98 24.49
CA GLU A 583 -13.59 -5.97 25.54
C GLU A 583 -12.10 -5.78 25.89
N ILE A 584 -11.23 -5.89 24.89
CA ILE A 584 -9.78 -5.70 25.00
C ILE A 584 -9.49 -4.21 25.21
N ARG A 585 -8.99 -3.84 26.40
CA ARG A 585 -8.85 -2.42 26.77
C ARG A 585 -7.78 -1.63 26.02
N ARG A 586 -6.70 -2.26 25.54
CA ARG A 586 -5.48 -1.57 25.09
C ARG A 586 -4.94 -2.14 23.79
N LEU A 587 -4.63 -1.26 22.84
CA LEU A 587 -3.92 -1.59 21.60
C LEU A 587 -2.77 -0.61 21.34
N VAL A 588 -1.57 -1.14 21.14
CA VAL A 588 -0.40 -0.41 20.63
C VAL A 588 -0.19 -0.78 19.17
N TYR A 589 -0.20 0.20 18.28
CA TYR A 589 0.01 0.01 16.84
C TYR A 589 1.44 0.36 16.45
N LEU A 590 2.15 -0.57 15.79
CA LEU A 590 3.43 -0.23 15.16
C LEU A 590 3.18 0.38 13.79
N SER A 591 3.29 1.69 13.71
CA SER A 591 3.15 2.54 12.53
C SER A 591 4.51 2.70 11.82
N THR A 592 4.79 3.86 11.22
CA THR A 592 6.04 4.22 10.54
C THR A 592 6.17 5.73 10.42
N TYR A 593 7.38 6.30 10.33
CA TYR A 593 7.55 7.73 10.03
C TYR A 593 6.97 8.13 8.66
N ASN A 594 6.82 7.18 7.72
CA ASN A 594 6.30 7.45 6.38
C ASN A 594 4.88 8.04 6.41
N VAL A 595 4.13 7.94 7.51
CA VAL A 595 2.79 8.56 7.61
C VAL A 595 2.80 10.09 7.59
N VAL A 596 3.96 10.74 7.73
CA VAL A 596 4.16 12.19 7.56
C VAL A 596 5.22 12.56 6.50
N PHE A 597 5.83 11.57 5.84
CA PHE A 597 6.97 11.76 4.94
C PHE A 597 6.76 11.11 3.57
N GLY A 598 6.98 11.89 2.51
CA GLY A 598 6.92 11.44 1.12
C GLY A 598 7.92 12.17 0.22
N GLY A 599 9.17 12.35 0.67
CA GLY A 599 10.26 12.89 -0.16
C GLY A 599 10.46 14.41 -0.13
N LYS A 600 9.84 15.12 0.81
CA LYS A 600 10.23 16.49 1.21
C LYS A 600 11.11 16.41 2.46
N GLU A 601 12.08 17.31 2.59
CA GLU A 601 13.00 17.34 3.73
C GLU A 601 12.25 17.59 5.07
N ILE A 602 12.62 16.84 6.11
CA ILE A 602 12.11 17.00 7.48
C ILE A 602 13.29 17.00 8.46
N VAL A 603 13.49 18.12 9.15
CA VAL A 603 14.57 18.34 10.11
C VAL A 603 13.99 18.38 11.51
N SER A 604 14.31 17.39 12.36
CA SER A 604 13.83 17.28 13.75
C SER A 604 12.30 17.32 13.91
N GLY A 605 11.56 16.71 12.97
CA GLY A 605 10.09 16.73 12.93
C GLY A 605 9.43 16.07 14.14
N ASN A 606 8.22 16.51 14.52
CA ASN A 606 7.50 16.01 15.70
C ASN A 606 6.05 15.59 15.38
N GLU A 607 5.30 15.17 16.40
CA GLU A 607 3.93 14.65 16.26
C GLU A 607 2.89 15.67 15.79
N SER A 608 3.21 16.98 15.78
CA SER A 608 2.31 18.00 15.21
C SER A 608 2.39 18.10 13.69
N LEU A 609 3.32 17.38 13.04
CA LEU A 609 3.34 17.25 11.58
C LEU A 609 2.04 16.61 11.07
N PRO A 610 1.40 17.19 10.04
CA PRO A 610 0.21 16.61 9.43
C PRO A 610 0.54 15.26 8.80
N TYR A 611 -0.49 14.42 8.63
CA TYR A 611 -0.38 13.25 7.77
C TYR A 611 0.05 13.66 6.37
N PHE A 612 0.94 12.88 5.77
CA PHE A 612 1.27 13.06 4.36
C PHE A 612 0.03 12.76 3.50
N PRO A 613 -0.22 13.51 2.41
CA PRO A 613 -1.44 13.34 1.64
C PRO A 613 -1.57 11.92 1.08
N ILE A 614 -2.77 11.34 1.16
CA ILE A 614 -3.06 9.95 0.75
C ILE A 614 -2.87 9.78 -0.77
N GLU A 615 -3.08 10.86 -1.50
CA GLU A 615 -2.88 11.08 -2.92
C GLU A 615 -1.41 11.14 -3.37
N ASP A 616 -0.51 11.72 -2.56
CA ASP A 616 0.90 11.96 -2.92
C ASP A 616 1.83 10.77 -2.60
N HIS A 617 1.39 9.79 -1.82
CA HIS A 617 2.23 8.65 -1.41
C HIS A 617 2.72 7.81 -2.59
N VAL A 618 4.04 7.80 -2.81
CA VAL A 618 4.71 6.99 -3.85
C VAL A 618 4.83 5.49 -3.54
N ASP A 619 4.45 5.05 -2.33
CA ASP A 619 4.30 3.62 -1.98
C ASP A 619 3.00 3.31 -1.24
N SER A 620 2.41 2.17 -1.63
CA SER A 620 1.24 1.55 -1.00
C SER A 620 1.42 1.34 0.52
N TYR A 621 2.63 1.02 0.96
CA TYR A 621 2.93 0.79 2.36
C TYR A 621 2.77 2.06 3.20
N GLY A 622 3.50 3.15 2.90
CA GLY A 622 3.35 4.42 3.63
C GLY A 622 1.88 4.86 3.71
N ARG A 623 1.19 4.84 2.56
CA ARG A 623 -0.22 5.21 2.41
C ARG A 623 -1.18 4.38 3.27
N SER A 624 -1.05 3.06 3.22
CA SER A 624 -1.90 2.14 3.99
C SER A 624 -1.66 2.25 5.50
N LYS A 625 -0.41 2.51 5.92
CA LYS A 625 -0.09 2.82 7.32
C LYS A 625 -0.67 4.17 7.77
N SER A 626 -0.72 5.19 6.91
CA SER A 626 -1.40 6.47 7.21
C SER A 626 -2.88 6.28 7.50
N ILE A 627 -3.59 5.53 6.64
CA ILE A 627 -5.03 5.23 6.81
C ILE A 627 -5.24 4.38 8.08
N ALA A 628 -4.44 3.33 8.26
CA ALA A 628 -4.57 2.43 9.40
C ALA A 628 -4.25 3.11 10.74
N GLU A 629 -3.22 3.97 10.82
CA GLU A 629 -2.92 4.75 12.03
C GLU A 629 -4.08 5.69 12.37
N GLN A 630 -4.63 6.40 11.37
CA GLN A 630 -5.83 7.22 11.58
C GLN A 630 -7.03 6.40 12.07
N LEU A 631 -7.25 5.20 11.53
CA LEU A 631 -8.30 4.30 12.01
C LEU A 631 -8.06 3.88 13.48
N ILE A 632 -6.83 3.49 13.85
CA ILE A 632 -6.46 3.16 15.23
C ILE A 632 -6.75 4.32 16.19
N LEU A 633 -6.30 5.53 15.86
CA LEU A 633 -6.46 6.70 16.75
C LEU A 633 -7.93 7.18 16.80
N ARG A 634 -8.68 7.14 15.70
CA ARG A 634 -10.15 7.36 15.65
C ARG A 634 -10.97 6.28 16.39
N HIS A 635 -10.34 5.25 16.93
CA HIS A 635 -10.98 4.25 17.82
C HIS A 635 -10.66 4.42 19.31
N ASN A 636 -9.78 5.35 19.68
CA ASN A 636 -9.48 5.68 21.07
C ASN A 636 -10.72 6.19 21.83
N GLY A 637 -10.81 5.91 23.12
CA GLY A 637 -11.85 6.36 24.04
C GLY A 637 -13.24 5.74 23.84
N ARG A 638 -13.42 4.82 22.87
CA ARG A 638 -14.73 4.21 22.57
C ARG A 638 -15.21 3.31 23.71
N PRO A 639 -16.50 3.37 24.11
CA PRO A 639 -17.06 2.45 25.10
C PRO A 639 -17.27 1.05 24.52
N PHE A 640 -17.21 0.03 25.36
CA PHE A 640 -17.55 -1.35 24.96
C PHE A 640 -19.05 -1.61 24.92
N LYS A 641 -19.46 -2.61 24.12
CA LYS A 641 -20.88 -2.97 23.93
C LYS A 641 -21.56 -3.46 25.21
N LYS A 642 -20.87 -4.27 26.03
CA LYS A 642 -21.44 -4.86 27.25
C LYS A 642 -21.10 -4.03 28.47
N ASN A 643 -19.84 -3.59 28.59
CA ASN A 643 -19.35 -2.80 29.72
C ASN A 643 -19.15 -1.32 29.34
N LYS A 644 -20.25 -0.56 29.27
CA LYS A 644 -20.25 0.89 28.93
C LYS A 644 -19.37 1.76 29.85
N GLY A 645 -19.09 1.31 31.08
CA GLY A 645 -18.22 2.00 32.02
C GLY A 645 -16.71 1.86 31.73
N LYS A 646 -16.33 1.05 30.74
CA LYS A 646 -14.93 0.85 30.32
C LYS A 646 -14.75 1.33 28.88
N ARG A 647 -13.56 1.86 28.60
CA ARG A 647 -13.17 2.40 27.29
C ARG A 647 -12.03 1.60 26.68
N PHE A 648 -11.99 1.59 25.35
CA PHE A 648 -10.89 1.11 24.54
C PHE A 648 -9.88 2.24 24.33
N TYR A 649 -8.61 2.02 24.68
CA TYR A 649 -7.54 2.99 24.53
C TYR A 649 -6.51 2.51 23.51
N THR A 650 -6.09 3.41 22.62
CA THR A 650 -5.16 3.09 21.53
C THR A 650 -4.02 4.11 21.45
N CYS A 651 -2.85 3.68 20.96
CA CYS A 651 -1.74 4.58 20.63
C CYS A 651 -0.97 4.05 19.41
N ALA A 652 -0.13 4.90 18.81
CA ALA A 652 0.69 4.56 17.65
C ALA A 652 2.18 4.87 17.88
N ILE A 653 3.04 3.96 17.42
CA ILE A 653 4.50 4.09 17.47
C ILE A 653 5.01 4.28 16.05
N ARG A 654 5.66 5.40 15.75
CA ARG A 654 6.27 5.74 14.47
C ARG A 654 7.80 5.53 14.56
N PRO A 655 8.29 4.30 14.34
CA PRO A 655 9.73 4.02 14.37
C PRO A 655 10.45 4.70 13.21
N ALA A 656 11.71 5.05 13.48
CA ALA A 656 12.77 5.32 12.50
C ALA A 656 13.16 4.06 11.69
N ALA A 657 14.26 4.10 10.93
CA ALA A 657 14.78 2.93 10.22
C ALA A 657 15.27 1.85 11.21
N ILE A 658 14.57 0.70 11.25
CA ILE A 658 14.77 -0.34 12.26
C ILE A 658 15.94 -1.26 11.89
N TYR A 659 16.84 -1.55 12.84
CA TYR A 659 17.97 -2.45 12.62
C TYR A 659 18.34 -3.30 13.85
N GLY A 660 19.11 -4.37 13.61
CA GLY A 660 19.70 -5.22 14.65
C GLY A 660 20.10 -6.62 14.16
N PRO A 661 20.61 -7.48 15.06
CA PRO A 661 20.82 -8.90 14.80
C PRO A 661 19.53 -9.58 14.31
N GLY A 662 19.58 -10.26 13.16
CA GLY A 662 18.42 -10.97 12.60
C GLY A 662 17.48 -10.13 11.71
N GLU A 663 17.83 -8.91 11.32
CA GLU A 663 17.05 -8.16 10.32
C GLU A 663 16.95 -8.95 8.98
N GLU A 664 15.72 -9.15 8.48
CA GLU A 664 15.40 -10.08 7.39
C GLU A 664 15.02 -9.43 6.03
N ARG A 665 14.85 -8.11 5.93
CA ARG A 665 14.34 -7.42 4.73
C ARG A 665 15.37 -6.53 4.05
N HIS A 666 15.96 -5.60 4.79
CA HIS A 666 16.79 -4.54 4.23
C HIS A 666 18.25 -4.97 4.10
N PHE A 667 18.88 -5.42 5.20
CA PHE A 667 20.26 -5.87 5.21
C PHE A 667 20.50 -7.09 4.31
N PRO A 668 19.64 -8.14 4.24
CA PRO A 668 19.87 -9.24 3.31
C PRO A 668 19.86 -8.81 1.83
N ARG A 669 19.01 -7.83 1.45
CA ARG A 669 19.01 -7.29 0.09
C ARG A 669 20.25 -6.45 -0.18
N ILE A 670 20.63 -5.56 0.74
CA ILE A 670 21.84 -4.71 0.62
C ILE A 670 23.10 -5.58 0.54
N VAL A 671 23.24 -6.57 1.42
CA VAL A 671 24.39 -7.50 1.44
C VAL A 671 24.42 -8.39 0.20
N SER A 672 23.26 -8.86 -0.30
CA SER A 672 23.18 -9.63 -1.54
C SER A 672 23.61 -8.80 -2.77
N LEU A 673 23.11 -7.56 -2.89
CA LEU A 673 23.53 -6.64 -3.94
C LEU A 673 25.03 -6.31 -3.84
N ALA A 674 25.56 -6.08 -2.63
CA ALA A 674 26.99 -5.84 -2.41
C ALA A 674 27.85 -7.03 -2.87
N LYS A 675 27.48 -8.25 -2.48
CA LYS A 675 28.16 -9.50 -2.88
C LYS A 675 28.13 -9.72 -4.39
N LEU A 676 27.02 -9.41 -5.06
CA LEU A 676 26.88 -9.51 -6.51
C LEU A 676 27.63 -8.40 -7.27
N GLY A 677 28.21 -7.40 -6.60
CA GLY A 677 28.80 -6.21 -7.24
C GLY A 677 27.75 -5.21 -7.75
N LEU A 678 26.49 -5.40 -7.38
CA LEU A 678 25.33 -4.60 -7.80
C LEU A 678 25.03 -3.45 -6.82
N LEU A 679 26.07 -2.77 -6.32
CA LEU A 679 25.93 -1.50 -5.60
C LEU A 679 26.79 -0.39 -6.27
N PRO A 680 26.48 0.01 -7.53
CA PRO A 680 27.27 0.99 -8.27
C PRO A 680 27.21 2.42 -7.69
N PHE A 681 26.05 2.83 -7.15
CA PHE A 681 25.78 4.24 -6.79
C PHE A 681 25.42 4.42 -5.32
N LYS A 682 25.94 5.48 -4.70
CA LYS A 682 25.28 6.17 -3.58
C LYS A 682 24.12 7.00 -4.12
N ILE A 683 23.10 7.25 -3.31
CA ILE A 683 21.88 7.95 -3.76
C ILE A 683 21.65 9.17 -2.87
N GLY A 684 21.51 10.34 -3.51
CA GLY A 684 21.51 11.62 -2.80
C GLY A 684 22.89 12.03 -2.29
N ASP A 685 22.93 13.19 -1.63
CA ASP A 685 24.17 13.84 -1.22
C ASP A 685 24.72 13.34 0.12
N SER A 686 26.00 13.59 0.39
CA SER A 686 26.69 13.12 1.60
C SER A 686 26.22 13.78 2.89
N ASN A 687 25.55 14.92 2.80
CA ASN A 687 24.96 15.66 3.92
C ASN A 687 23.56 15.15 4.32
N VAL A 688 22.90 14.32 3.49
CA VAL A 688 21.59 13.72 3.78
C VAL A 688 21.68 12.90 5.06
N LYS A 689 20.77 13.15 6.02
CA LYS A 689 20.67 12.43 7.29
C LYS A 689 19.34 11.70 7.42
N THR A 690 19.41 10.47 7.92
CA THR A 690 18.27 9.63 8.26
C THR A 690 18.37 9.17 9.71
N ASP A 691 17.23 9.03 10.36
CA ASP A 691 17.15 8.45 11.71
C ASP A 691 17.08 6.92 11.67
N TRP A 692 17.72 6.29 12.65
CA TRP A 692 17.72 4.84 12.87
C TRP A 692 17.24 4.52 14.29
N VAL A 693 16.71 3.30 14.48
CA VAL A 693 16.33 2.77 15.80
C VAL A 693 16.77 1.32 15.94
N TYR A 694 17.52 1.03 16.99
CA TYR A 694 17.92 -0.33 17.34
C TYR A 694 16.70 -1.11 17.87
N VAL A 695 16.58 -2.39 17.48
CA VAL A 695 15.38 -3.20 17.74
C VAL A 695 14.98 -3.25 19.22
N ASP A 696 15.94 -3.36 20.14
CA ASP A 696 15.65 -3.43 21.58
C ASP A 696 15.16 -2.08 22.15
N ASN A 697 15.63 -0.95 21.60
CA ASN A 697 15.14 0.39 21.95
C ASN A 697 13.68 0.56 21.48
N LEU A 698 13.35 0.07 20.28
CA LEU A 698 11.98 0.07 19.76
C LEU A 698 11.05 -0.86 20.57
N VAL A 699 11.53 -2.02 21.01
CA VAL A 699 10.79 -2.93 21.89
C VAL A 699 10.50 -2.25 23.24
N LEU A 700 11.50 -1.59 23.83
CA LEU A 700 11.32 -0.80 25.06
C LEU A 700 10.26 0.30 24.88
N ALA A 701 10.34 1.10 23.82
CA ALA A 701 9.34 2.14 23.51
C ALA A 701 7.93 1.56 23.36
N THR A 702 7.80 0.41 22.68
CA THR A 702 6.54 -0.29 22.46
C THR A 702 5.93 -0.79 23.79
N ILE A 703 6.76 -1.29 24.72
CA ILE A 703 6.33 -1.69 26.07
C ILE A 703 5.92 -0.46 26.90
N LEU A 704 6.72 0.62 26.88
CA LEU A 704 6.41 1.87 27.59
C LEU A 704 5.07 2.47 27.12
N ALA A 705 4.78 2.46 25.81
CA ALA A 705 3.50 2.90 25.27
C ALA A 705 2.31 2.06 25.81
N SER A 706 2.48 0.74 25.93
CA SER A 706 1.44 -0.13 26.53
C SER A 706 1.20 0.12 28.03
N MET A 707 2.22 0.64 28.74
CA MET A 707 2.10 1.14 30.12
C MET A 707 1.47 2.53 30.17
N GLY A 708 1.75 3.39 29.18
CA GLY A 708 1.10 4.70 29.01
C GLY A 708 -0.40 4.62 28.73
N LEU A 709 -0.90 3.45 28.30
CA LEU A 709 -2.32 3.12 28.11
C LEU A 709 -3.01 2.54 29.37
N LEU A 710 -2.36 2.49 30.54
CA LEU A 710 -2.98 1.97 31.77
C LEU A 710 -4.01 2.96 32.35
N ASP A 711 -5.23 2.46 32.55
CA ASP A 711 -6.40 3.17 33.10
C ASP A 711 -6.65 2.87 34.60
N ASP A 712 -5.83 2.01 35.20
CA ASP A 712 -5.98 1.50 36.57
C ASP A 712 -4.96 2.11 37.58
N ILE A 713 -4.33 3.25 37.25
CA ILE A 713 -3.33 3.94 38.10
C ILE A 713 -4.04 4.73 39.24
N PRO A 714 -3.77 4.43 40.53
CA PRO A 714 -4.37 5.17 41.65
C PRO A 714 -4.03 6.66 41.61
N ASN A 715 -4.98 7.50 42.07
CA ASN A 715 -4.88 8.95 42.19
C ASN A 715 -4.58 9.73 40.89
N LYS A 716 -4.56 9.08 39.72
CA LYS A 716 -4.41 9.77 38.43
C LYS A 716 -5.77 9.92 37.73
N GLY A 717 -6.41 11.07 37.92
CA GLY A 717 -7.61 11.45 37.17
C GLY A 717 -7.33 11.73 35.69
N GLY A 718 -8.32 11.49 34.83
CA GLY A 718 -8.22 11.71 33.38
C GLY A 718 -7.92 10.45 32.56
N PRO A 719 -7.80 10.57 31.22
CA PRO A 719 -7.44 9.45 30.35
C PRO A 719 -5.97 9.02 30.53
N PRO A 720 -5.60 7.78 30.13
CA PRO A 720 -4.20 7.34 30.08
C PRO A 720 -3.36 8.26 29.18
N VAL A 721 -2.08 8.47 29.53
CA VAL A 721 -1.24 9.47 28.84
C VAL A 721 -1.06 9.17 27.35
N ALA A 722 -0.96 7.88 26.98
CA ALA A 722 -0.81 7.47 25.58
C ALA A 722 -2.14 7.41 24.79
N ALA A 723 -3.28 7.67 25.43
CA ALA A 723 -4.59 7.46 24.82
C ALA A 723 -4.85 8.43 23.65
N GLY A 724 -4.86 7.89 22.43
CA GLY A 724 -5.07 8.64 21.19
C GLY A 724 -3.79 9.27 20.63
N GLN A 725 -2.63 8.93 21.19
CA GLN A 725 -1.35 9.58 20.85
C GLN A 725 -0.52 8.77 19.84
N PRO A 726 0.05 9.41 18.80
CA PRO A 726 1.24 8.92 18.12
C PRO A 726 2.51 9.32 18.89
N TYR A 727 3.61 8.63 18.62
CA TYR A 727 4.96 8.91 19.12
C TYR A 727 6.04 8.57 18.09
N PHE A 728 7.01 9.45 17.85
CA PHE A 728 8.22 9.15 17.08
C PHE A 728 9.29 8.51 17.96
N ILE A 729 9.92 7.44 17.45
CA ILE A 729 10.95 6.67 18.16
C ILE A 729 12.20 6.51 17.28
N SER A 730 13.31 7.11 17.71
CA SER A 730 14.65 6.96 17.13
C SER A 730 15.70 6.78 18.23
N ASP A 731 16.94 6.45 17.85
CA ASP A 731 18.10 6.42 18.75
C ASP A 731 18.75 7.83 18.93
N GLY A 732 18.16 8.89 18.35
CA GLY A 732 18.62 10.28 18.52
C GLY A 732 19.92 10.65 17.80
N SER A 733 20.35 9.87 16.80
CA SER A 733 21.63 10.06 16.11
C SER A 733 21.48 10.08 14.57
N PRO A 734 20.97 11.17 13.97
CA PRO A 734 20.74 11.26 12.53
C PRO A 734 22.04 11.20 11.72
N ILE A 735 22.14 10.25 10.79
CA ILE A 735 23.38 9.91 10.06
C ILE A 735 23.08 9.61 8.58
N ASN A 736 24.06 9.78 7.69
CA ASN A 736 23.88 9.36 6.29
C ASN A 736 23.80 7.83 6.19
N SER A 737 22.80 7.32 5.46
CA SER A 737 22.54 5.88 5.33
C SER A 737 23.74 5.07 4.83
N PHE A 738 24.59 5.62 3.96
CA PHE A 738 25.79 4.91 3.45
C PHE A 738 26.94 4.92 4.47
N GLU A 739 27.00 5.91 5.35
CA GLU A 739 27.96 5.97 6.46
C GLU A 739 27.54 5.09 7.63
N PHE A 740 26.23 4.93 7.86
CA PHE A 740 25.67 3.95 8.78
C PHE A 740 25.94 2.50 8.33
N LEU A 741 25.82 2.21 7.02
CA LEU A 741 26.09 0.88 6.45
C LEU A 741 27.59 0.57 6.27
N ARG A 742 28.47 1.59 6.28
CA ARG A 742 29.92 1.46 6.04
C ARG A 742 30.62 0.46 6.98
N PRO A 743 30.40 0.48 8.32
CA PRO A 743 30.98 -0.52 9.22
C PRO A 743 30.55 -1.94 8.88
N LEU A 744 29.26 -2.15 8.60
CA LEU A 744 28.71 -3.46 8.27
C LEU A 744 29.33 -4.03 6.99
N LEU A 745 29.29 -3.30 5.87
CA LEU A 745 29.81 -3.79 4.59
C LEU A 745 31.32 -4.07 4.64
N ARG A 746 32.11 -3.20 5.27
CA ARG A 746 33.55 -3.40 5.49
C ARG A 746 33.85 -4.65 6.34
N SER A 747 33.05 -4.90 7.38
CA SER A 747 33.21 -6.08 8.25
C SER A 747 32.94 -7.43 7.55
N LEU A 748 32.38 -7.38 6.33
CA LEU A 748 32.02 -8.52 5.50
C LEU A 748 32.83 -8.59 4.19
N ASP A 749 33.93 -7.84 4.07
CA ASP A 749 34.77 -7.70 2.87
C ASP A 749 34.08 -7.09 1.63
N TYR A 750 32.94 -6.42 1.76
CA TYR A 750 32.22 -5.86 0.61
C TYR A 750 32.58 -4.39 0.34
N ASP A 751 32.75 -4.08 -0.94
CA ASP A 751 32.99 -2.72 -1.43
C ASP A 751 31.76 -1.83 -1.22
N LEU A 752 32.01 -0.54 -0.96
CA LEU A 752 30.98 0.50 -0.95
C LEU A 752 30.82 1.11 -2.35
N PRO A 753 29.63 1.66 -2.71
CA PRO A 753 29.47 2.40 -3.96
C PRO A 753 30.47 3.56 -4.06
N LYS A 754 31.12 3.66 -5.22
CA LYS A 754 32.15 4.66 -5.51
C LYS A 754 31.59 5.88 -6.26
N ALA A 755 30.61 5.66 -7.15
CA ALA A 755 29.88 6.73 -7.82
C ALA A 755 28.67 7.19 -6.99
N ALA A 756 28.10 8.34 -7.35
CA ALA A 756 26.87 8.89 -6.76
C ALA A 756 25.82 9.13 -7.85
N LEU A 757 24.54 9.07 -7.46
CA LEU A 757 23.39 9.29 -8.32
C LEU A 757 22.42 10.25 -7.61
N SER A 758 22.19 11.41 -8.20
CA SER A 758 21.24 12.41 -7.69
C SER A 758 19.82 11.82 -7.55
N VAL A 759 19.04 12.31 -6.58
CA VAL A 759 17.66 11.89 -6.32
C VAL A 759 16.80 11.85 -7.59
N SER A 760 16.85 12.90 -8.43
CA SER A 760 16.04 13.00 -9.65
C SER A 760 16.29 11.85 -10.64
N HIS A 761 17.55 11.53 -10.94
CA HIS A 761 17.90 10.41 -11.82
C HIS A 761 17.56 9.05 -11.19
N ALA A 762 17.74 8.90 -9.87
CA ALA A 762 17.36 7.69 -9.15
C ALA A 762 15.83 7.45 -9.14
N LEU A 763 15.01 8.52 -9.10
CA LEU A 763 13.55 8.44 -9.22
C LEU A 763 13.10 7.99 -10.62
N ILE A 764 13.76 8.46 -11.69
CA ILE A 764 13.50 8.00 -13.06
C ILE A 764 13.76 6.50 -13.16
N LEU A 765 14.94 6.05 -12.70
CA LEU A 765 15.31 4.64 -12.67
C LEU A 765 14.31 3.79 -11.85
N GLY A 766 13.90 4.28 -10.67
CA GLY A 766 12.89 3.61 -9.84
C GLY A 766 11.51 3.50 -10.50
N ARG A 767 11.08 4.51 -11.26
CA ARG A 767 9.83 4.47 -12.04
C ARG A 767 9.92 3.44 -13.18
N MET A 768 11.06 3.37 -13.88
CA MET A 768 11.31 2.36 -14.91
C MET A 768 11.25 0.94 -14.33
N PHE A 769 11.93 0.69 -13.20
CA PHE A 769 11.86 -0.61 -12.52
C PHE A 769 10.43 -0.95 -12.08
N SER A 770 9.70 0.00 -11.50
CA SER A 770 8.29 -0.20 -11.12
C SER A 770 7.44 -0.63 -12.32
N ALA A 771 7.56 0.06 -13.46
CA ALA A 771 6.77 -0.21 -14.66
C ALA A 771 7.14 -1.55 -15.35
N ILE A 772 8.44 -1.87 -15.44
CA ILE A 772 8.93 -3.17 -15.92
C ILE A 772 8.32 -4.30 -15.08
N TYR A 773 8.31 -4.15 -13.76
CA TYR A 773 7.73 -5.14 -12.86
C TYR A 773 6.21 -5.24 -13.02
N THR A 774 5.48 -4.12 -13.18
CA THR A 774 4.03 -4.14 -13.46
C THR A 774 3.68 -4.94 -14.73
N VAL A 775 4.52 -4.88 -15.78
CA VAL A 775 4.32 -5.66 -17.02
C VAL A 775 4.68 -7.14 -16.84
N LEU A 776 5.80 -7.44 -16.17
CA LEU A 776 6.33 -8.81 -16.06
C LEU A 776 5.68 -9.67 -14.97
N TYR A 777 5.15 -9.07 -13.90
CA TYR A 777 4.61 -9.78 -12.73
C TYR A 777 3.53 -10.85 -13.04
N PRO A 778 2.63 -10.68 -14.04
CA PRO A 778 1.67 -11.72 -14.41
C PRO A 778 2.26 -12.90 -15.21
N TRP A 779 3.45 -12.74 -15.80
CA TRP A 779 4.08 -13.72 -16.70
C TRP A 779 5.21 -14.49 -16.01
N LEU A 780 5.98 -13.81 -15.16
CA LEU A 780 7.06 -14.41 -14.39
C LEU A 780 6.59 -14.68 -12.96
N ASN A 781 6.54 -15.95 -12.58
CA ASN A 781 6.07 -16.35 -11.25
C ASN A 781 6.94 -15.75 -10.12
N ARG A 782 6.41 -15.75 -8.88
CA ARG A 782 7.07 -15.13 -7.71
C ARG A 782 8.49 -15.65 -7.44
N TRP A 783 8.86 -16.84 -7.91
CA TRP A 783 10.18 -17.45 -7.73
C TRP A 783 11.18 -16.98 -8.80
N TRP A 784 10.72 -16.76 -10.04
CA TRP A 784 11.57 -16.34 -11.16
C TRP A 784 11.74 -14.82 -11.27
N LEU A 785 10.78 -14.03 -10.78
CA LEU A 785 10.94 -12.57 -10.76
C LEU A 785 11.92 -12.15 -9.63
N PRO A 786 13.05 -11.48 -9.93
CA PRO A 786 14.00 -11.04 -8.93
C PRO A 786 13.43 -9.95 -7.99
N GLN A 787 14.22 -9.45 -7.05
CA GLN A 787 13.85 -8.23 -6.31
C GLN A 787 14.14 -7.00 -7.18
N PRO A 788 13.27 -5.97 -7.21
CA PRO A 788 13.52 -4.75 -7.96
C PRO A 788 14.79 -4.09 -7.44
N PHE A 789 15.56 -3.50 -8.34
CA PHE A 789 16.84 -2.91 -7.97
C PHE A 789 16.64 -1.74 -7.01
N ILE A 790 15.75 -0.82 -7.39
CA ILE A 790 15.31 0.33 -6.58
C ILE A 790 13.86 0.70 -6.97
N LEU A 791 13.07 1.16 -6.00
CA LEU A 791 11.73 1.72 -6.22
C LEU A 791 11.66 3.20 -5.75
N PRO A 792 10.73 4.03 -6.26
CA PRO A 792 10.73 5.48 -6.01
C PRO A 792 10.70 5.88 -4.53
N ALA A 793 9.91 5.18 -3.70
CA ALA A 793 9.91 5.43 -2.25
C ALA A 793 11.22 5.03 -1.56
N GLU A 794 11.95 4.05 -2.09
CA GLU A 794 13.26 3.65 -1.58
C GLU A 794 14.31 4.73 -1.88
N VAL A 795 14.19 5.45 -3.01
CA VAL A 795 15.00 6.64 -3.32
C VAL A 795 14.82 7.72 -2.25
N TYR A 796 13.58 8.08 -1.91
CA TYR A 796 13.31 9.09 -0.88
C TYR A 796 13.81 8.66 0.51
N LYS A 797 13.65 7.38 0.86
CA LYS A 797 14.09 6.80 2.15
C LYS A 797 15.62 6.76 2.32
N VAL A 798 16.43 7.05 1.29
CA VAL A 798 17.90 7.15 1.40
C VAL A 798 18.51 8.47 0.94
N GLY A 799 17.85 9.18 0.01
CA GLY A 799 18.41 10.36 -0.66
C GLY A 799 17.80 11.71 -0.27
N VAL A 800 16.84 11.75 0.67
CA VAL A 800 16.24 12.98 1.20
C VAL A 800 16.37 12.99 2.72
N THR A 801 16.77 14.11 3.31
CA THR A 801 16.92 14.25 4.77
C THR A 801 15.58 14.08 5.49
N HIS A 802 15.51 13.16 6.45
CA HIS A 802 14.35 13.01 7.31
C HIS A 802 14.75 12.42 8.66
N TYR A 803 14.55 13.20 9.73
CA TYR A 803 14.76 12.75 11.11
C TYR A 803 13.79 13.43 12.08
N PHE A 804 13.51 12.77 13.20
CA PHE A 804 12.35 13.06 14.04
C PHE A 804 12.71 13.14 15.53
N SER A 805 12.11 14.11 16.20
CA SER A 805 12.25 14.31 17.64
C SER A 805 11.47 13.25 18.42
N PHE A 806 12.17 12.47 19.25
CA PHE A 806 11.55 11.54 20.20
C PHE A 806 11.21 12.19 21.56
N LEU A 807 11.32 13.52 21.69
CA LEU A 807 11.15 14.23 22.97
C LEU A 807 9.78 13.95 23.62
N LYS A 808 8.69 13.93 22.84
CA LYS A 808 7.37 13.57 23.36
C LYS A 808 7.34 12.17 23.98
N ALA A 809 8.02 11.20 23.38
CA ALA A 809 8.16 9.86 23.96
C ALA A 809 9.03 9.86 25.22
N LYS A 810 10.07 10.69 25.28
CA LYS A 810 10.91 10.90 26.48
C LYS A 810 10.09 11.49 27.64
N GLU A 811 9.24 12.47 27.35
CA GLU A 811 8.44 13.20 28.34
C GLU A 811 7.19 12.44 28.80
N GLU A 812 6.37 11.94 27.89
CA GLU A 812 5.08 11.30 28.22
C GLU A 812 5.23 9.81 28.61
N LEU A 813 6.17 9.09 27.98
CA LEU A 813 6.36 7.65 28.18
C LEU A 813 7.61 7.30 29.01
N GLY A 814 8.54 8.24 29.20
CA GLY A 814 9.84 7.96 29.81
C GLY A 814 10.79 7.19 28.88
N TYR A 815 10.68 7.35 27.56
CA TYR A 815 11.56 6.69 26.59
C TYR A 815 12.95 7.34 26.55
N VAL A 816 13.98 6.50 26.73
CA VAL A 816 15.39 6.84 26.51
C VAL A 816 16.01 5.63 25.80
N PRO A 817 16.79 5.79 24.72
CA PRO A 817 17.55 4.71 24.10
C PRO A 817 18.51 4.07 25.13
N MET A 818 18.44 2.74 25.29
CA MET A 818 19.25 1.99 26.27
C MET A 818 20.49 1.36 25.64
N VAL A 819 20.46 1.10 24.34
CA VAL A 819 21.60 0.60 23.55
C VAL A 819 22.05 1.73 22.63
N SER A 820 23.34 2.06 22.64
CA SER A 820 23.87 3.10 21.73
C SER A 820 23.95 2.58 20.28
N PRO A 821 23.90 3.48 19.27
CA PRO A 821 24.04 3.07 17.87
C PRO A 821 25.31 2.28 17.56
N ARG A 822 26.39 2.53 18.32
CA ARG A 822 27.67 1.83 18.20
C ARG A 822 27.58 0.37 18.68
N GLU A 823 26.89 0.13 19.79
CA GLU A 823 26.72 -1.21 20.36
C GLU A 823 25.74 -2.04 19.51
N GLY A 824 24.61 -1.44 19.10
CA GLY A 824 23.67 -2.09 18.20
C GLY A 824 24.30 -2.46 16.85
N MET A 825 25.17 -1.61 16.30
CA MET A 825 25.94 -1.91 15.09
C MET A 825 26.99 -3.00 15.33
N ALA A 826 27.66 -3.04 16.48
CA ALA A 826 28.62 -4.10 16.80
C ALA A 826 27.94 -5.49 16.93
N ALA A 827 26.77 -5.55 17.57
CA ALA A 827 25.96 -6.77 17.64
C ALA A 827 25.46 -7.20 16.25
N THR A 828 25.02 -6.25 15.44
CA THR A 828 24.62 -6.47 14.04
C THR A 828 25.76 -7.05 13.20
N ILE A 829 26.98 -6.49 13.32
CA ILE A 829 28.19 -6.99 12.65
C ILE A 829 28.50 -8.43 13.07
N SER A 830 28.48 -8.73 14.36
CA SER A 830 28.77 -10.07 14.88
C SER A 830 27.79 -11.12 14.33
N TYR A 831 26.49 -10.79 14.28
CA TYR A 831 25.46 -11.63 13.66
C TYR A 831 25.74 -11.86 12.16
N TRP A 832 26.06 -10.81 11.41
CA TRP A 832 26.29 -10.91 9.96
C TRP A 832 27.60 -11.61 9.60
N GLN A 833 28.66 -11.49 10.42
CA GLN A 833 29.90 -12.25 10.26
C GLN A 833 29.70 -13.74 10.53
N GLU A 834 28.92 -14.09 11.56
CA GLU A 834 28.54 -15.48 11.83
C GLU A 834 27.67 -16.07 10.70
N ARG A 835 26.75 -15.28 10.15
CA ARG A 835 25.99 -15.65 8.96
C ARG A 835 26.90 -15.84 7.74
N LYS A 836 27.87 -14.94 7.50
CA LYS A 836 28.86 -15.06 6.42
C LYS A 836 29.68 -16.35 6.54
N ARG A 837 30.17 -16.69 7.75
CA ARG A 837 30.91 -17.95 8.01
C ARG A 837 30.13 -19.20 7.60
N LYS A 838 28.81 -19.21 7.81
CA LYS A 838 27.94 -20.35 7.48
C LYS A 838 27.56 -20.44 6.00
N THR A 839 27.56 -19.33 5.26
CA THR A 839 27.22 -19.29 3.83
C THR A 839 28.40 -19.54 2.91
N LEU A 840 28.14 -20.18 1.77
CA LEU A 840 29.01 -20.23 0.59
C LEU A 840 29.30 -18.80 0.07
N ASP A 841 30.58 -18.45 -0.11
CA ASP A 841 30.98 -17.14 -0.66
C ASP A 841 31.35 -17.20 -2.15
N GLY A 842 31.38 -16.06 -2.86
CA GLY A 842 31.58 -16.14 -4.31
C GLY A 842 31.81 -14.81 -5.03
N PRO A 843 32.21 -14.89 -6.32
CA PRO A 843 32.50 -13.73 -7.14
C PRO A 843 31.22 -13.00 -7.57
N ASN A 844 31.41 -11.77 -8.07
CA ASN A 844 30.35 -10.88 -8.53
C ASN A 844 29.60 -11.43 -9.77
N ILE A 845 28.49 -10.77 -10.14
CA ILE A 845 27.65 -11.19 -11.27
C ILE A 845 28.39 -11.14 -12.62
N TYR A 846 29.40 -10.27 -12.76
CA TYR A 846 30.19 -10.16 -13.99
C TYR A 846 31.06 -11.39 -14.24
N ALA A 847 31.64 -11.99 -13.20
CA ALA A 847 32.35 -13.27 -13.32
C ALA A 847 31.40 -14.43 -13.65
N TRP A 848 30.20 -14.45 -13.06
CA TRP A 848 29.14 -15.41 -13.42
C TRP A 848 28.75 -15.28 -14.90
N LEU A 849 28.46 -14.07 -15.37
CA LEU A 849 28.13 -13.82 -16.77
C LEU A 849 29.27 -14.21 -17.70
N PHE A 850 30.51 -13.78 -17.40
CA PHE A 850 31.69 -14.10 -18.21
C PHE A 850 31.91 -15.62 -18.33
N ALA A 851 31.97 -16.34 -17.21
CA ALA A 851 32.25 -17.78 -17.22
C ALA A 851 31.10 -18.60 -17.81
N VAL A 852 29.85 -18.35 -17.37
CA VAL A 852 28.71 -19.16 -17.80
C VAL A 852 28.30 -18.85 -19.24
N VAL A 853 28.21 -17.58 -19.63
CA VAL A 853 27.91 -17.24 -21.04
C VAL A 853 29.08 -17.63 -21.93
N GLY A 854 30.32 -17.41 -21.52
CA GLY A 854 31.52 -17.83 -22.27
C GLY A 854 31.54 -19.34 -22.55
N MET A 855 31.33 -20.18 -21.53
CA MET A 855 31.30 -21.64 -21.71
C MET A 855 30.09 -22.13 -22.50
N ILE A 856 28.91 -21.52 -22.32
CA ILE A 856 27.72 -21.83 -23.14
C ILE A 856 27.94 -21.42 -24.61
N SER A 857 28.54 -20.25 -24.88
CA SER A 857 28.87 -19.82 -26.23
C SER A 857 29.92 -20.72 -26.88
N LEU A 858 30.99 -21.08 -26.18
CA LEU A 858 32.01 -22.03 -26.68
C LEU A 858 31.39 -23.39 -27.02
N PHE A 859 30.57 -23.96 -26.13
CA PHE A 859 29.81 -25.19 -26.39
C PHE A 859 28.90 -25.05 -27.62
N SER A 860 28.11 -23.97 -27.66
CA SER A 860 27.13 -23.72 -28.73
C SER A 860 27.81 -23.63 -30.10
N VAL A 861 28.93 -22.91 -30.18
CA VAL A 861 29.71 -22.82 -31.40
C VAL A 861 30.29 -24.17 -31.80
N ALA A 862 30.90 -24.89 -30.85
CA ALA A 862 31.67 -26.10 -31.10
C ALA A 862 30.81 -27.32 -31.51
N TYR A 863 29.57 -27.41 -31.03
CA TYR A 863 28.75 -28.63 -31.14
C TYR A 863 27.28 -28.44 -31.60
N LEU A 864 26.67 -27.26 -31.49
CA LEU A 864 25.27 -27.08 -31.92
C LEU A 864 25.14 -26.77 -33.42
N PRO A 865 24.03 -27.17 -34.07
CA PRO A 865 23.74 -26.81 -35.46
C PRO A 865 23.43 -25.30 -35.61
N ASP A 866 23.44 -24.83 -36.86
CA ASP A 866 23.20 -23.43 -37.24
C ASP A 866 21.73 -23.02 -37.13
N VAL A 867 21.26 -22.86 -35.88
CA VAL A 867 19.89 -22.46 -35.55
C VAL A 867 19.90 -21.20 -34.69
N GLY A 868 19.07 -20.22 -35.03
CA GLY A 868 18.93 -18.97 -34.27
C GLY A 868 20.24 -18.16 -34.23
N PRO A 869 20.78 -17.81 -33.04
CA PRO A 869 21.97 -16.96 -32.92
C PRO A 869 23.30 -17.71 -33.14
N VAL A 870 23.30 -19.05 -33.21
CA VAL A 870 24.54 -19.86 -33.29
C VAL A 870 25.48 -19.45 -34.45
N PRO A 871 25.00 -19.15 -35.69
CA PRO A 871 25.88 -18.78 -36.80
C PRO A 871 26.67 -17.49 -36.54
N LEU A 872 26.03 -16.48 -35.93
CA LEU A 872 26.67 -15.20 -35.58
C LEU A 872 27.75 -15.40 -34.52
N ILE A 873 27.45 -16.16 -33.47
CA ILE A 873 28.42 -16.46 -32.40
C ILE A 873 29.58 -17.30 -32.96
N ARG A 874 29.32 -18.21 -33.92
CA ARG A 874 30.37 -18.98 -34.62
C ARG A 874 31.24 -18.10 -35.49
N ALA A 875 30.68 -17.14 -36.23
CA ALA A 875 31.46 -16.19 -37.03
C ALA A 875 32.41 -15.37 -36.14
N ILE A 876 31.93 -14.86 -35.00
CA ILE A 876 32.74 -14.16 -34.01
C ILE A 876 33.83 -15.08 -33.43
N SER A 877 33.48 -16.32 -33.08
CA SER A 877 34.44 -17.31 -32.57
C SER A 877 35.53 -17.65 -33.60
N LEU A 878 35.19 -17.80 -34.88
CA LEU A 878 36.15 -18.06 -35.96
C LEU A 878 37.02 -16.83 -36.28
N PHE A 879 36.55 -15.61 -36.07
CA PHE A 879 37.39 -14.41 -36.17
C PHE A 879 38.56 -14.43 -35.15
N PHE A 880 38.32 -14.93 -33.94
CA PHE A 880 39.36 -15.08 -32.92
C PHE A 880 40.18 -16.36 -33.07
N PHE A 881 39.54 -17.53 -33.09
CA PHE A 881 40.23 -18.83 -33.04
C PHE A 881 40.65 -19.39 -34.41
N ARG A 882 40.19 -18.78 -35.52
CA ARG A 882 40.50 -19.11 -36.93
C ARG A 882 40.16 -20.54 -37.39
N SER A 883 39.77 -21.45 -36.50
CA SER A 883 39.44 -22.84 -36.80
C SER A 883 38.44 -23.42 -35.82
N MET A 884 37.47 -24.18 -36.33
CA MET A 884 36.54 -24.97 -35.51
C MET A 884 37.25 -26.03 -34.65
N TRP A 885 38.41 -26.52 -35.09
CA TRP A 885 39.23 -27.48 -34.34
C TRP A 885 39.84 -26.82 -33.11
N VAL A 886 40.37 -25.59 -33.27
CA VAL A 886 40.88 -24.78 -32.16
C VAL A 886 39.76 -24.44 -31.19
N THR A 887 38.58 -24.01 -31.66
CA THR A 887 37.44 -23.72 -30.77
C THR A 887 37.01 -24.95 -29.95
N ARG A 888 36.99 -26.14 -30.55
CA ARG A 888 36.71 -27.41 -29.85
C ARG A 888 37.78 -27.76 -28.81
N ALA A 889 39.06 -27.64 -29.18
CA ALA A 889 40.16 -27.89 -28.25
C ALA A 889 40.14 -26.92 -27.06
N VAL A 890 39.90 -25.63 -27.31
CA VAL A 890 39.75 -24.60 -26.25
C VAL A 890 38.60 -24.92 -25.31
N PHE A 891 37.43 -25.34 -25.82
CA PHE A 891 36.32 -25.75 -24.96
C PHE A 891 36.66 -26.98 -24.10
N VAL A 892 37.26 -28.02 -24.67
CA VAL A 892 37.64 -29.24 -23.94
C VAL A 892 38.69 -28.93 -22.86
N LEU A 893 39.70 -28.12 -23.18
CA LEU A 893 40.73 -27.70 -22.21
C LEU A 893 40.15 -26.83 -21.08
N ALA A 894 39.25 -25.89 -21.41
CA ALA A 894 38.56 -25.07 -20.41
C ALA A 894 37.67 -25.93 -19.48
N MET A 895 36.94 -26.90 -20.05
CA MET A 895 36.12 -27.85 -19.28
C MET A 895 36.98 -28.73 -18.36
N ALA A 896 38.13 -29.22 -18.85
CA ALA A 896 39.07 -30.00 -18.05
C ALA A 896 39.69 -29.18 -16.91
N ALA A 897 40.05 -27.92 -17.16
CA ALA A 897 40.53 -27.00 -16.14
C ALA A 897 39.47 -26.73 -15.06
N HIS A 898 38.23 -26.38 -15.46
CA HIS A 898 37.10 -26.19 -14.55
C HIS A 898 36.79 -27.43 -13.71
N LEU A 899 36.90 -28.64 -14.28
CA LEU A 899 36.75 -29.90 -13.55
C LEU A 899 37.89 -30.13 -12.54
N GLY A 900 39.14 -29.87 -12.94
CA GLY A 900 40.30 -29.96 -12.05
C GLY A 900 40.22 -28.98 -10.87
N GLU A 901 39.88 -27.71 -11.14
CA GLU A 901 39.65 -26.69 -10.10
C GLU A 901 38.46 -27.06 -9.20
N GLY A 902 37.38 -27.60 -9.77
CA GLY A 902 36.22 -28.11 -9.03
C GLY A 902 36.58 -29.24 -8.07
N LEU A 903 37.30 -30.27 -8.55
CA LEU A 903 37.77 -31.40 -7.73
C LEU A 903 38.75 -30.95 -6.63
N TYR A 904 39.67 -30.05 -6.96
CA TYR A 904 40.58 -29.44 -5.98
C TYR A 904 39.81 -28.64 -4.91
N ALA A 905 38.84 -27.82 -5.32
CA ALA A 905 37.97 -27.09 -4.41
C ALA A 905 37.17 -28.03 -3.50
N TRP A 906 36.66 -29.15 -4.01
CA TRP A 906 35.98 -30.16 -3.20
C TRP A 906 36.88 -30.75 -2.12
N HIS A 907 38.11 -31.11 -2.48
CA HIS A 907 39.09 -31.69 -1.56
C HIS A 907 39.56 -30.69 -0.48
N LEU A 908 39.80 -29.44 -0.87
CA LEU A 908 40.14 -28.37 0.05
C LEU A 908 38.96 -28.02 0.98
N ALA A 909 37.75 -27.88 0.43
CA ALA A 909 36.56 -27.54 1.21
C ALA A 909 36.17 -28.63 2.21
N LYS A 910 36.43 -29.93 1.95
CA LYS A 910 36.28 -30.98 2.98
C LYS A 910 37.10 -30.72 4.25
N ARG A 911 38.17 -29.91 4.18
CA ARG A 911 39.02 -29.55 5.32
C ARG A 911 38.64 -28.20 5.96
N VAL A 912 38.26 -27.20 5.15
CA VAL A 912 38.07 -25.79 5.62
C VAL A 912 36.62 -25.29 5.62
N ASP A 913 35.70 -26.01 4.98
CA ASP A 913 34.27 -25.69 4.90
C ASP A 913 33.43 -26.96 4.59
N PRO A 914 33.50 -28.00 5.46
CA PRO A 914 32.93 -29.32 5.15
C PRO A 914 31.41 -29.27 4.91
N ALA A 915 30.70 -28.35 5.56
CA ALA A 915 29.27 -28.12 5.39
C ALA A 915 28.91 -27.68 3.95
N ASN A 916 29.76 -26.89 3.30
CA ASN A 916 29.53 -26.36 1.95
C ASN A 916 30.34 -27.08 0.87
N ALA A 917 31.10 -28.16 1.18
CA ALA A 917 32.08 -28.73 0.27
C ALA A 917 31.52 -29.17 -1.10
N ARG A 918 30.30 -29.72 -1.15
CA ARG A 918 29.61 -30.04 -2.42
C ARG A 918 29.23 -28.80 -3.23
N ALA A 919 28.94 -27.68 -2.58
CA ALA A 919 28.59 -26.43 -3.25
C ALA A 919 29.85 -25.71 -3.79
N TRP A 920 30.96 -25.76 -3.04
CA TRP A 920 32.27 -25.31 -3.54
C TRP A 920 32.72 -26.07 -4.80
N PHE A 921 32.45 -27.38 -4.90
CA PHE A 921 32.66 -28.14 -6.13
C PHE A 921 31.87 -27.54 -7.30
N TRP A 922 30.55 -27.47 -7.21
CA TRP A 922 29.70 -27.03 -8.33
C TRP A 922 29.91 -25.57 -8.72
N GLN A 923 30.13 -24.69 -7.75
CA GLN A 923 30.43 -23.28 -8.01
C GLN A 923 31.80 -23.12 -8.70
N THR A 924 32.80 -23.91 -8.32
CA THR A 924 34.13 -23.86 -8.96
C THR A 924 34.14 -24.57 -10.31
N PHE A 925 33.33 -25.61 -10.50
CA PHE A 925 33.10 -26.18 -11.82
C PHE A 925 32.41 -25.19 -12.77
N ALA A 926 31.49 -24.36 -12.29
CA ALA A 926 30.83 -23.34 -13.10
C ALA A 926 31.70 -22.11 -13.41
N LEU A 927 32.60 -21.72 -12.48
CA LEU A 927 33.29 -20.41 -12.50
C LEU A 927 34.83 -20.49 -12.51
N GLY A 928 35.40 -21.69 -12.44
CA GLY A 928 36.83 -21.93 -12.32
C GLY A 928 37.49 -21.11 -11.20
N PHE A 929 38.69 -20.61 -11.51
CA PHE A 929 39.52 -19.76 -10.67
C PHE A 929 38.77 -18.62 -9.94
N PHE A 930 37.75 -18.02 -10.56
CA PHE A 930 36.97 -16.94 -9.96
C PHE A 930 36.23 -17.36 -8.68
N SER A 931 35.85 -18.64 -8.57
CA SER A 931 35.32 -19.23 -7.33
C SER A 931 36.46 -19.72 -6.42
N LEU A 932 37.43 -20.44 -6.98
CA LEU A 932 38.52 -21.06 -6.20
C LEU A 932 39.29 -20.04 -5.35
N ARG A 933 39.48 -18.82 -5.85
CA ARG A 933 40.13 -17.72 -5.11
C ARG A 933 39.46 -17.39 -3.76
N PHE A 934 38.14 -17.56 -3.64
CA PHE A 934 37.41 -17.31 -2.38
C PHE A 934 37.66 -18.43 -1.37
N LEU A 935 37.62 -19.69 -1.80
CA LEU A 935 37.99 -20.83 -0.96
C LEU A 935 39.46 -20.77 -0.51
N LEU A 936 40.36 -20.34 -1.40
CA LEU A 936 41.77 -20.10 -1.07
C LEU A 936 41.98 -18.93 -0.10
N LYS A 937 41.10 -17.92 -0.07
CA LYS A 937 41.09 -16.89 0.99
C LYS A 937 40.60 -17.50 2.31
N ARG A 938 39.51 -18.26 2.27
CA ARG A 938 38.91 -18.94 3.44
C ARG A 938 39.84 -19.98 4.08
N ALA A 939 40.72 -20.60 3.29
CA ALA A 939 41.75 -21.52 3.78
C ALA A 939 42.96 -20.83 4.45
N LYS A 940 43.01 -19.49 4.48
CA LYS A 940 44.08 -18.66 5.08
C LYS A 940 43.58 -17.80 6.26
N SER A 941 42.33 -17.97 6.68
CA SER A 941 41.64 -17.17 7.70
C SER A 941 41.09 -18.03 8.82
#